data_AF-A0A8H5BL33-F1
#
_entry.id   AF-A0A8H5BL33-F1
#
_cell.length_a   1.000
_cell.length_b   1.000
_cell.length_c   1.000
_cell.angle_alpha   90.00
_cell.angle_beta   90.00
_cell.angle_gamma   90.00
#
_symmetry.space_group_name_H-M   'P 1'
#
loop_
_entity.id
_entity.type
_entity.pdbx_description
1 polymer ?
#
loop_
_entity_poly.entity_id
_entity_poly.type
_entity_poly.pdbx_seq_one_letter_code
_entity_poly.pdbx_strand_id
1 'polypeptide(L)'
;MVDNPNANDCTTSPVLPSSSSSSSSSSSSSSSSSSSSSTTTQSLDLHSPICIIGTGIAGLITAHVLLRDGFTSVTLISRDASVGGTWARGRVYEGLFTNNVHGEYRYSALPMPTPPLAAQTGGLLSGAALTDYFEAFSARFLGGPSPPSPAHDQPSHPGTEPLKETEAEQDTPKAHFLMCTEVLDVRRVAVGDWRVTVRDIPPTDANATDSNTEGQENKGEERVLRFARIVLASGGNSTPHIPSALSPHAALDSGFLSHLPTNHDIGEDNRGGRNRSRKTTTLVCHSSQIASQLPTILSLVPPTAEGEEAEIVIVGGGKSAQDICTRLAKENRKVTMVYSATDAFLASPKPLPDFIRKSRLLSVLTPYPSHPMTSRLERFLHTTTLGSALVHRFWSWLQDTAHTSLNIPPHHPLRASHSLFWSIRVTDSGAARPDNFATAALTPASEGGKIQIVFPRRVVGYYSEANGTNENGSGPESGCEGGLVLDDDTKLRAKVVVLATGYKSSWAPILSRETQATLGLAAYPLPAATAAKLKAPWEELKVLQAGSAYRPAAAVYTDNVDSAATDPSLNLGSTLSSSAATLSDLVPDATGKEESTQQEEQTTWVKAIYRGLVPAKNILNRDFAIAGTLFSGNMTYSNEVAAHWISSYFRFDRMHLPCTVTEAVEHAEARAVWMQMRFPEALRWANESACTSADLFTHEMEQTDGAVIPLTNAAPRQRKRNPIWNFETVYFEIEDEIFEVIKKDLLVPGSFFVDMFELPVGSQQVEGNDANNPIPLYEIKASHFSAFLPELSPWVPNGVRLEKQDEATRLGVLRLANMWRFPQIRKRAISLLQSIKNKDSVEKIRLGKEYQVQDWLLKGYNEIIQKNEMKYGDLEKHPYNFDKTLANKILYLQAFSPHRCTDCRFTCRGRSTSQTDLDSMVRELLHDEIAQAVHVSN
;
A
#
# COMPACT_ATOMS: atom_id res chain seq x y z
N MET A 1 7.27 14.05 -37.80
CA MET A 1 8.74 14.27 -37.82
C MET A 1 9.20 14.55 -36.40
N VAL A 2 9.50 13.49 -35.65
CA VAL A 2 10.81 13.10 -35.10
C VAL A 2 10.56 11.66 -34.69
N ASP A 3 11.07 10.73 -35.49
CA ASP A 3 10.98 9.29 -35.28
C ASP A 3 11.94 8.87 -34.16
N ASN A 4 11.48 8.02 -33.24
CA ASN A 4 12.34 7.32 -32.28
C ASN A 4 12.30 5.82 -32.62
N PRO A 5 13.33 5.27 -33.30
CA PRO A 5 13.39 3.87 -33.67
C PRO A 5 14.24 3.13 -32.64
N ASN A 6 13.65 2.58 -31.57
CA ASN A 6 14.29 1.56 -30.71
C ASN A 6 13.30 0.94 -29.69
N ALA A 7 12.15 0.45 -30.17
CA ALA A 7 11.31 -0.49 -29.43
C ALA A 7 11.39 -1.85 -30.13
N ASN A 8 12.39 -2.66 -29.78
CA ASN A 8 12.42 -4.06 -30.17
C ASN A 8 11.42 -4.84 -29.29
N ASP A 9 10.18 -4.91 -29.75
CA ASP A 9 9.17 -5.83 -29.24
C ASP A 9 9.61 -7.28 -29.53
N CYS A 10 10.18 -7.96 -28.54
CA CYS A 10 10.51 -9.39 -28.63
C CYS A 10 9.24 -10.24 -28.53
N THR A 11 8.46 -10.29 -29.60
CA THR A 11 7.34 -11.21 -29.80
C THR A 11 7.84 -12.46 -30.55
N THR A 12 8.06 -13.57 -29.83
CA THR A 12 8.24 -14.87 -30.49
C THR A 12 6.87 -15.54 -30.63
N SER A 13 6.33 -15.55 -31.84
CA SER A 13 5.18 -16.39 -32.22
C SER A 13 5.69 -17.76 -32.68
N PRO A 14 5.03 -18.89 -32.33
CA PRO A 14 5.37 -20.18 -32.90
C PRO A 14 4.83 -20.26 -34.34
N VAL A 15 5.73 -20.43 -35.31
CA VAL A 15 5.40 -20.74 -36.70
C VAL A 15 4.89 -22.18 -36.77
N LEU A 16 3.64 -22.39 -37.19
CA LEU A 16 3.12 -23.69 -37.58
C LEU A 16 3.65 -24.05 -38.98
N PRO A 17 4.30 -25.20 -39.20
CA PRO A 17 4.61 -25.65 -40.56
C PRO A 17 3.38 -26.34 -41.17
N SER A 18 3.06 -25.94 -42.39
CA SER A 18 2.11 -26.58 -43.29
C SER A 18 2.59 -27.97 -43.71
N SER A 19 1.68 -28.93 -43.65
CA SER A 19 1.88 -30.29 -44.16
C SER A 19 1.94 -30.28 -45.69
N SER A 20 3.04 -30.75 -46.26
CA SER A 20 3.03 -31.30 -47.63
C SER A 20 3.91 -32.54 -47.70
N SER A 21 3.32 -33.58 -48.28
CA SER A 21 3.82 -34.93 -48.46
C SER A 21 4.82 -35.02 -49.61
N SER A 22 5.92 -35.74 -49.44
CA SER A 22 6.45 -36.67 -50.47
C SER A 22 7.56 -37.57 -49.92
N SER A 23 7.52 -38.80 -50.42
CA SER A 23 8.33 -39.99 -50.15
C SER A 23 9.72 -39.95 -50.79
N SER A 24 10.74 -40.54 -50.13
CA SER A 24 11.47 -41.76 -50.57
C SER A 24 12.92 -41.88 -50.06
N SER A 25 13.22 -43.07 -49.50
CA SER A 25 14.45 -43.90 -49.59
C SER A 25 15.85 -43.41 -49.12
N SER A 26 16.31 -44.07 -48.04
CA SER A 26 17.61 -44.74 -47.80
C SER A 26 18.95 -44.13 -48.27
N SER A 27 19.89 -43.91 -47.33
CA SER A 27 21.12 -44.71 -47.14
C SER A 27 22.10 -44.05 -46.14
N SER A 28 23.09 -44.82 -45.70
CA SER A 28 23.87 -44.76 -44.45
C SER A 28 25.16 -43.92 -44.45
N SER A 29 25.64 -43.63 -43.22
CA SER A 29 27.02 -43.23 -42.78
C SER A 29 27.48 -41.83 -43.20
N SER A 30 28.19 -41.01 -42.42
CA SER A 30 29.08 -41.21 -41.27
C SER A 30 29.27 -39.88 -40.49
N SER A 31 29.74 -40.01 -39.25
CA SER A 31 30.13 -39.00 -38.25
C SER A 31 30.76 -37.69 -38.71
N SER A 32 30.30 -36.57 -38.12
CA SER A 32 31.18 -35.51 -37.59
C SER A 32 30.42 -34.58 -36.63
N SER A 33 31.05 -34.31 -35.50
CA SER A 33 30.66 -33.46 -34.38
C SER A 33 30.24 -32.03 -34.76
N SER A 34 29.08 -31.60 -34.26
CA SER A 34 28.83 -30.20 -33.93
C SER A 34 27.92 -30.14 -32.70
N SER A 35 28.48 -29.59 -31.63
CA SER A 35 27.77 -29.21 -30.40
C SER A 35 26.78 -28.10 -30.75
N SER A 36 25.54 -28.48 -31.04
CA SER A 36 24.42 -27.55 -31.05
C SER A 36 23.89 -27.46 -29.63
N SER A 37 24.11 -26.30 -29.01
CA SER A 37 23.46 -25.87 -27.78
C SER A 37 21.94 -25.83 -28.04
N SER A 38 21.26 -26.91 -27.66
CA SER A 38 19.81 -26.97 -27.64
C SER A 38 19.29 -25.96 -26.61
N THR A 39 18.75 -24.84 -27.07
CA THR A 39 17.90 -23.97 -26.25
C THR A 39 16.67 -24.78 -25.88
N THR A 40 16.71 -25.44 -24.72
CA THR A 40 15.57 -26.18 -24.16
C THR A 40 14.43 -25.20 -23.93
N THR A 41 13.41 -25.23 -24.78
CA THR A 41 12.12 -24.63 -24.49
C THR A 41 11.55 -25.37 -23.29
N GLN A 42 11.69 -24.81 -22.07
CA GLN A 42 11.10 -25.41 -20.87
C GLN A 42 9.58 -25.46 -21.06
N SER A 43 9.03 -26.66 -21.25
CA SER A 43 7.60 -26.89 -21.29
C SER A 43 7.01 -26.65 -19.90
N LEU A 44 5.90 -25.93 -19.82
CA LEU A 44 5.17 -25.69 -18.58
C LEU A 44 4.67 -27.02 -18.00
N ASP A 45 5.34 -27.52 -16.96
CA ASP A 45 4.89 -28.67 -16.17
C ASP A 45 4.25 -28.20 -14.85
N LEU A 46 2.92 -28.30 -14.77
CA LEU A 46 2.12 -27.96 -13.58
C LEU A 46 2.08 -29.09 -12.54
N HIS A 47 2.59 -30.27 -12.87
CA HIS A 47 2.71 -31.39 -11.94
C HIS A 47 4.04 -31.41 -11.20
N SER A 48 5.02 -30.66 -11.69
CA SER A 48 6.32 -30.55 -11.06
C SER A 48 6.23 -30.01 -9.61
N PRO A 49 6.99 -30.60 -8.66
CA PRO A 49 6.84 -30.32 -7.24
C PRO A 49 7.34 -28.92 -6.84
N ILE A 50 6.54 -28.19 -6.07
CA ILE A 50 6.86 -26.86 -5.53
C ILE A 50 6.98 -26.94 -4.01
N CYS A 51 8.09 -26.43 -3.47
CA CYS A 51 8.25 -26.27 -2.02
C CYS A 51 8.01 -24.82 -1.62
N ILE A 52 7.15 -24.62 -0.63
CA ILE A 52 6.93 -23.36 0.06
C ILE A 52 7.51 -23.49 1.46
N ILE A 53 8.53 -22.70 1.78
CA ILE A 53 9.17 -22.72 3.09
C ILE A 53 8.51 -21.68 3.96
N GLY A 54 7.66 -22.10 4.90
CA GLY A 54 6.89 -21.26 5.81
C GLY A 54 5.38 -21.39 5.61
N THR A 55 4.65 -21.53 6.72
CA THR A 55 3.17 -21.62 6.76
C THR A 55 2.53 -20.37 7.37
N GLY A 56 3.19 -19.23 7.22
CA GLY A 56 2.66 -17.91 7.57
C GLY A 56 1.71 -17.35 6.53
N ILE A 57 1.33 -16.08 6.70
CA ILE A 57 0.39 -15.37 5.83
C ILE A 57 0.74 -15.51 4.33
N ALA A 58 2.00 -15.29 3.97
CA ALA A 58 2.45 -15.34 2.59
C ALA A 58 2.44 -16.76 2.01
N GLY A 59 2.87 -17.74 2.81
CA GLY A 59 2.96 -19.14 2.39
C GLY A 59 1.59 -19.77 2.15
N LEU A 60 0.62 -19.54 3.05
CA LEU A 60 -0.74 -20.06 2.91
C LEU A 60 -1.44 -19.52 1.66
N ILE A 61 -1.40 -18.20 1.44
CA ILE A 61 -2.06 -17.61 0.27
C ILE A 61 -1.36 -17.99 -1.03
N THR A 62 -0.04 -18.12 -1.02
CA THR A 62 0.72 -18.57 -2.20
C THR A 62 0.39 -20.02 -2.55
N ALA A 63 0.26 -20.91 -1.56
CA ALA A 63 -0.20 -22.27 -1.80
C ALA A 63 -1.60 -22.30 -2.42
N HIS A 64 -2.53 -21.51 -1.87
CA HIS A 64 -3.89 -21.43 -2.36
C HIS A 64 -3.95 -20.98 -3.82
N VAL A 65 -3.21 -19.91 -4.17
CA VAL A 65 -3.17 -19.38 -5.53
C VAL A 65 -2.52 -20.37 -6.50
N LEU A 66 -1.39 -21.01 -6.13
CA LEU A 66 -0.74 -22.00 -6.98
C LEU A 66 -1.69 -23.18 -7.30
N LEU A 67 -2.38 -23.72 -6.29
CA LEU A 67 -3.34 -24.80 -6.49
C LEU A 67 -4.50 -24.37 -7.40
N ARG A 68 -5.04 -23.16 -7.19
CA ARG A 68 -6.13 -22.59 -8.00
C ARG A 68 -5.72 -22.39 -9.46
N ASP A 69 -4.46 -22.03 -9.69
CA ASP A 69 -3.89 -21.79 -11.01
C ASP A 69 -3.42 -23.07 -11.72
N GLY A 70 -3.68 -24.24 -11.12
CA GLY A 70 -3.54 -25.56 -11.74
C GLY A 70 -2.29 -26.34 -11.34
N PHE A 71 -1.44 -25.81 -10.45
CA PHE A 71 -0.36 -26.61 -9.89
C PHE A 71 -0.93 -27.71 -8.99
N THR A 72 -0.41 -28.93 -9.09
CA THR A 72 -0.99 -30.10 -8.38
C THR A 72 -0.09 -30.66 -7.29
N SER A 73 1.18 -30.27 -7.23
CA SER A 73 2.15 -30.78 -6.26
C SER A 73 2.78 -29.63 -5.46
N VAL A 74 2.06 -29.12 -4.47
CA VAL A 74 2.53 -28.04 -3.58
C VAL A 74 2.78 -28.59 -2.18
N THR A 75 4.00 -28.42 -1.66
CA THR A 75 4.38 -28.80 -0.29
C THR A 75 4.74 -27.57 0.53
N LEU A 76 4.12 -27.40 1.70
CA LEU A 76 4.50 -26.40 2.69
C LEU A 76 5.33 -27.04 3.79
N ILE A 77 6.44 -26.43 4.16
CA ILE A 77 7.31 -26.90 5.25
C ILE A 77 7.36 -25.83 6.34
N SER A 78 7.11 -26.21 7.59
CA SER A 78 7.21 -25.32 8.74
C SER A 78 7.75 -26.04 9.96
N ARG A 79 8.57 -25.30 10.72
CA ARG A 79 9.03 -25.73 12.04
C ARG A 79 7.96 -25.60 13.12
N ASP A 80 6.95 -24.76 12.89
CA ASP A 80 5.89 -24.52 13.85
C ASP A 80 4.90 -25.70 13.86
N ALA A 81 4.27 -25.95 15.01
CA ALA A 81 3.28 -27.03 15.16
C ALA A 81 1.91 -26.68 14.54
N SER A 82 1.61 -25.40 14.38
CA SER A 82 0.39 -24.91 13.73
C SER A 82 0.73 -23.95 12.59
N VAL A 83 -0.22 -23.74 11.69
CA VAL A 83 -0.11 -22.70 10.65
C VAL A 83 -0.28 -21.30 11.26
N GLY A 84 0.00 -20.26 10.47
CA GLY A 84 -0.15 -18.84 10.86
C GLY A 84 1.18 -18.09 11.00
N GLY A 85 2.31 -18.79 11.06
CA GLY A 85 3.64 -18.18 11.18
C GLY A 85 3.77 -17.36 12.46
N THR A 86 3.94 -16.04 12.36
CA THR A 86 3.92 -15.14 13.54
C THR A 86 2.64 -15.28 14.37
N TRP A 87 1.53 -15.65 13.74
CA TRP A 87 0.23 -15.90 14.36
C TRP A 87 -0.03 -17.38 14.64
N ALA A 88 1.01 -18.21 14.68
CA ALA A 88 0.87 -19.60 15.08
C ALA A 88 0.49 -19.70 16.57
N ARG A 89 -0.29 -20.71 16.91
CA ARG A 89 -0.89 -20.93 18.23
C ARG A 89 0.14 -20.94 19.37
N GLY A 90 1.32 -21.50 19.14
CA GLY A 90 2.42 -21.52 20.12
C GLY A 90 3.22 -20.21 20.26
N ARG A 91 2.93 -19.19 19.43
CA ARG A 91 3.64 -17.90 19.43
C ARG A 91 2.75 -16.74 19.89
N VAL A 92 1.44 -16.92 19.83
CA VAL A 92 0.45 -15.95 20.31
C VAL A 92 0.28 -16.08 21.82
N TYR A 93 0.08 -14.94 22.50
CA TYR A 93 -0.24 -14.87 23.91
C TYR A 93 -1.43 -13.93 24.13
N GLU A 94 -2.12 -14.10 25.26
CA GLU A 94 -3.29 -13.29 25.58
C GLU A 94 -2.94 -11.79 25.65
N GLY A 95 -3.83 -10.95 25.11
CA GLY A 95 -3.61 -9.50 25.02
C GLY A 95 -2.71 -9.05 23.87
N LEU A 96 -2.25 -9.96 23.00
CA LEU A 96 -1.62 -9.60 21.73
C LEU A 96 -2.70 -9.16 20.72
N PHE A 97 -2.56 -7.95 20.18
CA PHE A 97 -3.47 -7.38 19.17
C PHE A 97 -2.72 -6.89 17.93
N THR A 98 -3.40 -6.90 16.79
CA THR A 98 -2.91 -6.31 15.54
C THR A 98 -2.82 -4.79 15.64
N ASN A 99 -1.98 -4.17 14.79
CA ASN A 99 -2.06 -2.73 14.50
C ASN A 99 -3.29 -2.40 13.64
N ASN A 100 -3.69 -3.35 12.80
CA ASN A 100 -4.76 -3.18 11.84
C ASN A 100 -6.13 -3.46 12.45
N VAL A 101 -7.16 -2.87 11.84
CA VAL A 101 -8.55 -3.11 12.20
C VAL A 101 -9.16 -4.26 11.39
N HIS A 102 -10.34 -4.71 11.82
CA HIS A 102 -11.13 -5.75 11.18
C HIS A 102 -11.23 -5.55 9.65
N GLY A 103 -11.03 -6.65 8.91
CA GLY A 103 -11.10 -6.69 7.45
C GLY A 103 -9.78 -6.39 6.72
N GLU A 104 -8.74 -5.90 7.41
CA GLU A 104 -7.43 -5.62 6.79
C GLU A 104 -6.47 -6.83 6.77
N TYR A 105 -6.80 -7.90 7.50
CA TYR A 105 -6.06 -9.17 7.49
C TYR A 105 -6.82 -10.30 6.76
N ARG A 106 -7.85 -9.97 5.97
CA ARG A 106 -8.65 -11.00 5.27
C ARG A 106 -8.01 -11.36 3.93
N TYR A 107 -8.00 -12.65 3.60
CA TYR A 107 -7.85 -13.11 2.23
C TYR A 107 -9.15 -12.90 1.44
N SER A 108 -9.02 -12.65 0.13
CA SER A 108 -10.21 -12.47 -0.72
C SER A 108 -11.15 -13.68 -0.71
N ALA A 109 -10.60 -14.89 -0.55
CA ALA A 109 -11.34 -16.16 -0.58
C ALA A 109 -12.08 -16.50 0.73
N LEU A 110 -11.72 -15.89 1.87
CA LEU A 110 -12.35 -16.18 3.16
C LEU A 110 -12.75 -14.89 3.89
N PRO A 111 -14.06 -14.61 4.01
CA PRO A 111 -14.54 -13.50 4.83
C PRO A 111 -14.00 -13.59 6.26
N MET A 112 -13.57 -12.46 6.81
CA MET A 112 -13.10 -12.39 8.18
C MET A 112 -14.27 -12.09 9.14
N PRO A 113 -14.51 -12.95 10.14
CA PRO A 113 -15.55 -12.71 11.13
C PRO A 113 -15.33 -11.39 11.88
N THR A 114 -16.41 -10.71 12.23
CA THR A 114 -16.33 -9.50 13.06
C THR A 114 -15.91 -9.88 14.47
N PRO A 115 -14.86 -9.25 15.06
CA PRO A 115 -14.45 -9.57 16.42
C PRO A 115 -15.58 -9.26 17.42
N PRO A 116 -15.84 -10.15 18.42
CA PRO A 116 -16.97 -9.98 19.36
C PRO A 116 -16.94 -8.65 20.13
N LEU A 117 -15.73 -8.14 20.41
CA LEU A 117 -15.50 -6.89 21.12
C LEU A 117 -15.16 -5.72 20.18
N ALA A 118 -15.55 -5.78 18.90
CA ALA A 118 -15.21 -4.75 17.90
C ALA A 118 -15.59 -3.33 18.35
N ALA A 119 -16.75 -3.15 18.98
CA ALA A 119 -17.20 -1.86 19.48
C ALA A 119 -16.32 -1.28 20.60
N GLN A 120 -15.73 -2.13 21.44
CA GLN A 120 -14.88 -1.73 22.57
C GLN A 120 -13.42 -1.56 22.14
N THR A 121 -12.96 -2.41 21.22
CA THR A 121 -11.57 -2.47 20.77
C THR A 121 -11.29 -1.59 19.55
N GLY A 122 -12.29 -0.86 19.03
CA GLY A 122 -12.17 -0.11 17.78
C GLY A 122 -11.99 -1.01 16.55
N GLY A 123 -12.37 -2.29 16.66
CA GLY A 123 -12.22 -3.29 15.60
C GLY A 123 -10.84 -3.97 15.54
N LEU A 124 -9.95 -3.79 16.52
CA LEU A 124 -8.67 -4.50 16.56
C LEU A 124 -8.87 -6.03 16.69
N LEU A 125 -8.04 -6.80 16.00
CA LEU A 125 -8.09 -8.26 16.03
C LEU A 125 -7.09 -8.78 17.07
N SER A 126 -7.52 -9.74 17.89
CA SER A 126 -6.61 -10.45 18.78
C SER A 126 -5.75 -11.44 17.99
N GLY A 127 -4.56 -11.75 18.51
CA GLY A 127 -3.71 -12.79 17.92
C GLY A 127 -4.42 -14.14 17.87
N ALA A 128 -5.29 -14.45 18.84
CA ALA A 128 -6.09 -15.67 18.86
C ALA A 128 -7.09 -15.70 17.68
N ALA A 129 -7.82 -14.61 17.46
CA ALA A 129 -8.75 -14.51 16.32
C ALA A 129 -8.03 -14.66 14.97
N LEU A 130 -6.81 -14.13 14.83
CA LEU A 130 -6.00 -14.35 13.64
C LEU A 130 -5.50 -15.80 13.51
N THR A 131 -5.11 -16.42 14.63
CA THR A 131 -4.72 -17.84 14.66
C THR A 131 -5.85 -18.70 14.12
N ASP A 132 -7.05 -18.53 14.67
CA ASP A 132 -8.24 -19.29 14.27
C ASP A 132 -8.62 -19.01 12.81
N TYR A 133 -8.49 -17.78 12.35
CA TYR A 133 -8.74 -17.41 10.95
C TYR A 133 -7.79 -18.12 9.97
N PHE A 134 -6.48 -18.15 10.24
CA PHE A 134 -5.51 -18.81 9.37
C PHE A 134 -5.60 -20.34 9.42
N GLU A 135 -5.91 -20.91 10.58
CA GLU A 135 -6.21 -22.35 10.70
C GLU A 135 -7.48 -22.71 9.92
N ALA A 136 -8.56 -21.93 10.03
CA ALA A 136 -9.79 -22.13 9.27
C ALA A 136 -9.56 -22.01 7.75
N PHE A 137 -8.78 -21.02 7.30
CA PHE A 137 -8.40 -20.89 5.90
C PHE A 137 -7.62 -22.11 5.40
N SER A 138 -6.62 -22.55 6.17
CA SER A 138 -5.77 -23.69 5.82
C SER A 138 -6.57 -25.00 5.75
N ALA A 139 -7.43 -25.25 6.73
CA ALA A 139 -8.29 -26.43 6.75
C ALA A 139 -9.24 -26.45 5.53
N ARG A 140 -9.93 -25.34 5.28
CA ARG A 140 -10.91 -25.24 4.18
C ARG A 140 -10.27 -25.37 2.80
N PHE A 141 -9.23 -24.59 2.51
CA PHE A 141 -8.72 -24.44 1.15
C PHE A 141 -7.48 -25.28 0.85
N LEU A 142 -6.71 -25.69 1.85
CA LEU A 142 -5.40 -26.34 1.65
C LEU A 142 -5.32 -27.76 2.20
N GLY A 143 -6.30 -28.20 3.00
CA GLY A 143 -6.26 -29.50 3.69
C GLY A 143 -5.26 -29.51 4.85
N GLY A 144 -5.00 -28.34 5.44
CA GLY A 144 -4.11 -28.20 6.58
C GLY A 144 -4.68 -28.78 7.88
N PRO A 145 -3.89 -28.78 8.97
CA PRO A 145 -4.31 -29.33 10.26
C PRO A 145 -5.60 -28.66 10.74
N SER A 146 -6.58 -29.46 11.17
CA SER A 146 -7.82 -28.95 11.73
C SER A 146 -7.55 -28.23 13.06
N PRO A 147 -8.26 -27.12 13.35
CA PRO A 147 -8.16 -26.45 14.65
C PRO A 147 -8.54 -27.44 15.77
N PRO A 148 -7.87 -27.41 16.93
CA PRO A 148 -8.27 -28.22 18.07
C PRO A 148 -9.70 -27.85 18.50
N SER A 149 -10.53 -28.84 18.84
CA SER A 149 -11.88 -28.59 19.37
C SER A 149 -11.79 -27.65 20.59
N PRO A 150 -12.65 -26.62 20.68
CA PRO A 150 -12.60 -25.68 21.79
C PRO A 150 -12.81 -26.42 23.12
N ALA A 151 -11.89 -26.22 24.06
CA ALA A 151 -12.05 -26.67 25.45
C ALA A 151 -13.30 -26.04 26.06
N HIS A 152 -14.04 -26.82 26.85
CA HIS A 152 -15.43 -26.61 27.28
C HIS A 152 -15.77 -25.34 28.10
N ASP A 153 -14.86 -24.36 28.27
CA ASP A 153 -15.04 -23.24 29.21
C ASP A 153 -15.03 -21.82 28.57
N GLN A 154 -15.15 -21.69 27.25
CA GLN A 154 -15.38 -20.39 26.59
C GLN A 154 -16.84 -20.29 26.10
N PRO A 155 -17.57 -19.20 26.37
CA PRO A 155 -18.94 -19.05 25.86
C PRO A 155 -18.89 -19.08 24.33
N SER A 156 -19.61 -20.04 23.75
CA SER A 156 -19.73 -20.25 22.31
C SER A 156 -19.99 -18.93 21.58
N HIS A 157 -19.10 -18.56 20.66
CA HIS A 157 -19.30 -17.40 19.80
C HIS A 157 -20.58 -17.57 18.95
N PRO A 158 -21.51 -16.60 18.95
CA PRO A 158 -22.65 -16.64 18.05
C PRO A 158 -22.15 -16.28 16.64
N GLY A 159 -22.00 -17.28 15.77
CA GLY A 159 -21.56 -17.09 14.37
C GLY A 159 -20.79 -18.26 13.77
N THR A 160 -20.32 -19.23 14.57
CA THR A 160 -19.66 -20.44 14.09
C THR A 160 -20.68 -21.54 13.79
N GLU A 161 -21.68 -21.27 12.95
CA GLU A 161 -22.34 -22.38 12.27
C GLU A 161 -21.36 -22.94 11.23
N PRO A 162 -21.15 -24.27 11.13
CA PRO A 162 -20.40 -24.84 10.04
C PRO A 162 -21.13 -24.53 8.74
N LEU A 163 -20.62 -23.54 7.99
CA LEU A 163 -21.07 -23.26 6.64
C LEU A 163 -20.92 -24.55 5.83
N LYS A 164 -22.04 -25.09 5.35
CA LYS A 164 -22.07 -26.31 4.54
C LYS A 164 -21.08 -26.18 3.39
N GLU A 165 -20.11 -27.11 3.34
CA GLU A 165 -19.22 -27.26 2.18
C GLU A 165 -20.06 -27.37 0.91
N THR A 166 -19.70 -26.59 -0.10
CA THR A 166 -20.31 -26.75 -1.43
C THR A 166 -19.70 -27.96 -2.12
N GLU A 167 -20.46 -28.68 -2.96
CA GLU A 167 -19.96 -29.85 -3.71
C GLU A 167 -18.71 -29.53 -4.56
N ALA A 168 -18.45 -28.25 -4.88
CA ALA A 168 -17.26 -27.78 -5.59
C ALA A 168 -15.97 -27.69 -4.73
N GLU A 169 -16.06 -27.64 -3.41
CA GLU A 169 -14.90 -27.51 -2.49
C GLU A 169 -14.27 -28.87 -2.10
N GLN A 170 -14.98 -29.99 -2.33
CA GLN A 170 -14.52 -31.34 -2.00
C GLN A 170 -13.55 -31.93 -3.03
N ASP A 171 -13.60 -31.47 -4.29
CA ASP A 171 -12.77 -31.98 -5.39
C ASP A 171 -11.55 -31.08 -5.69
N THR A 172 -11.24 -30.13 -4.80
CA THR A 172 -10.14 -29.16 -5.01
C THR A 172 -8.79 -29.77 -4.60
N PRO A 173 -7.73 -29.67 -5.43
CA PRO A 173 -6.38 -30.11 -5.07
C PRO A 173 -5.93 -29.50 -3.73
N LYS A 174 -5.41 -30.34 -2.83
CA LYS A 174 -4.92 -29.92 -1.50
C LYS A 174 -3.40 -29.87 -1.48
N ALA A 175 -2.84 -29.08 -0.57
CA ALA A 175 -1.39 -29.01 -0.39
C ALA A 175 -0.91 -30.10 0.59
N HIS A 176 0.36 -30.46 0.49
CA HIS A 176 1.01 -31.35 1.46
C HIS A 176 1.70 -30.52 2.55
N PHE A 177 1.45 -30.80 3.83
CA PHE A 177 2.05 -30.08 4.95
C PHE A 177 3.11 -30.94 5.66
N LEU A 178 4.32 -30.38 5.81
CA LEU A 178 5.37 -30.90 6.67
C LEU A 178 5.53 -29.95 7.86
N MET A 179 4.77 -30.23 8.92
CA MET A 179 4.76 -29.46 10.18
C MET A 179 5.79 -30.03 11.16
N CYS A 180 6.21 -29.22 12.14
CA CYS A 180 7.29 -29.60 13.05
C CYS A 180 8.55 -30.08 12.31
N THR A 181 8.84 -29.50 11.14
CA THR A 181 9.98 -29.88 10.30
C THR A 181 10.86 -28.65 10.09
N GLU A 182 12.10 -28.71 10.54
CA GLU A 182 13.11 -27.68 10.34
C GLU A 182 13.78 -27.84 8.96
N VAL A 183 13.89 -26.74 8.22
CA VAL A 183 14.69 -26.69 6.99
C VAL A 183 16.13 -26.33 7.37
N LEU A 184 17.08 -27.17 6.98
CA LEU A 184 18.51 -27.01 7.29
C LEU A 184 19.31 -26.42 6.13
N ASP A 185 19.00 -26.80 4.90
CA ASP A 185 19.68 -26.32 3.69
C ASP A 185 18.74 -26.34 2.49
N VAL A 186 18.86 -25.33 1.63
CA VAL A 186 18.16 -25.21 0.35
C VAL A 186 19.20 -24.89 -0.70
N ARG A 187 19.40 -25.83 -1.62
CA ARG A 187 20.45 -25.75 -2.63
C ARG A 187 19.91 -25.99 -4.03
N ARG A 188 20.39 -25.22 -4.99
CA ARG A 188 20.16 -25.43 -6.42
C ARG A 188 21.15 -26.46 -6.95
N VAL A 189 20.66 -27.52 -7.58
CA VAL A 189 21.50 -28.50 -8.30
C VAL A 189 21.59 -28.13 -9.78
N ALA A 190 20.44 -27.79 -10.38
CA ALA A 190 20.32 -27.27 -11.73
C ALA A 190 19.12 -26.30 -11.80
N VAL A 191 18.92 -25.62 -12.93
CA VAL A 191 17.68 -24.86 -13.15
C VAL A 191 16.51 -25.84 -13.17
N GLY A 192 15.52 -25.63 -12.30
CA GLY A 192 14.42 -26.56 -12.09
C GLY A 192 14.74 -27.84 -11.27
N ASP A 193 15.89 -27.95 -10.60
CA ASP A 193 16.20 -29.05 -9.67
C ASP A 193 16.79 -28.49 -8.36
N TRP A 194 15.99 -28.53 -7.30
CA TRP A 194 16.30 -28.05 -5.97
C TRP A 194 16.34 -29.18 -4.96
N ARG A 195 17.29 -29.12 -4.04
CA ARG A 195 17.35 -30.00 -2.87
C ARG A 195 17.06 -29.19 -1.61
N VAL A 196 16.16 -29.71 -0.79
CA VAL A 196 15.79 -29.14 0.51
C VAL A 196 16.08 -30.19 1.58
N THR A 197 17.10 -29.94 2.40
CA THR A 197 17.46 -30.78 3.53
C THR A 197 16.62 -30.39 4.72
N VAL A 198 15.94 -31.35 5.33
CA VAL A 198 15.04 -31.13 6.46
C VAL A 198 15.28 -32.10 7.60
N ARG A 199 14.88 -31.71 8.81
CA ARG A 199 14.91 -32.53 10.01
C ARG A 199 13.60 -32.37 10.79
N ASP A 200 13.01 -33.48 11.22
CA ASP A 200 11.82 -33.42 12.07
C ASP A 200 12.19 -33.02 13.49
N ILE A 201 11.40 -32.10 14.06
CA ILE A 201 11.51 -31.61 15.42
C ILE A 201 10.69 -32.56 16.30
N PRO A 202 11.29 -33.17 17.34
CA PRO A 202 10.54 -34.00 18.28
C PRO A 202 9.43 -33.20 18.95
N PRO A 203 8.24 -33.78 19.18
CA PRO A 203 7.22 -33.11 19.98
C PRO A 203 7.79 -32.84 21.38
N THR A 204 7.85 -31.57 21.76
CA THR A 204 8.11 -31.16 23.15
C THR A 204 6.81 -31.37 23.93
N ASP A 205 6.76 -32.38 24.79
CA ASP A 205 5.57 -32.77 25.53
C ASP A 205 4.98 -31.63 26.38
N ALA A 206 3.69 -31.33 26.13
CA ALA A 206 2.74 -30.91 27.15
C ALA A 206 1.28 -31.29 26.83
N ASN A 207 0.91 -31.71 25.61
CA ASN A 207 -0.50 -32.00 25.27
C ASN A 207 -0.73 -33.13 24.23
N ALA A 208 0.21 -34.05 24.00
CA ALA A 208 0.00 -35.16 23.05
C ALA A 208 -0.45 -36.44 23.76
N THR A 209 -1.70 -36.48 24.23
CA THR A 209 -2.43 -37.73 24.41
C THR A 209 -3.47 -37.83 23.31
N ASP A 210 -3.06 -38.28 22.13
CA ASP A 210 -3.95 -39.00 21.23
C ASP A 210 -3.14 -40.04 20.46
N SER A 211 -3.31 -41.29 20.90
CA SER A 211 -2.80 -42.49 20.28
C SER A 211 -3.62 -42.81 19.04
N ASN A 212 -3.02 -42.65 17.86
CA ASN A 212 -3.03 -43.60 16.74
C ASN A 212 -2.69 -42.87 15.43
N THR A 213 -1.43 -42.91 15.04
CA THR A 213 -1.05 -42.75 13.63
C THR A 213 0.17 -43.62 13.38
N GLU A 214 -0.04 -44.72 12.67
CA GLU A 214 1.00 -45.61 12.19
C GLU A 214 1.90 -44.83 11.21
N GLY A 215 3.13 -44.58 11.63
CA GLY A 215 4.13 -43.82 10.86
C GLY A 215 5.34 -43.48 11.72
N GLN A 216 5.81 -44.43 12.52
CA GLN A 216 6.76 -44.18 13.61
C GLN A 216 8.08 -44.92 13.35
N GLU A 217 8.88 -44.47 12.38
CA GLU A 217 10.24 -45.01 12.20
C GLU A 217 11.37 -44.00 11.93
N ASN A 218 11.12 -42.73 11.57
CA ASN A 218 12.21 -41.77 11.23
C ASN A 218 12.22 -40.48 12.09
N LYS A 219 12.20 -40.59 13.43
CA LYS A 219 12.26 -39.40 14.31
C LYS A 219 13.71 -38.93 14.50
N GLY A 220 14.07 -37.83 13.84
CA GLY A 220 15.34 -37.11 14.04
C GLY A 220 16.38 -37.27 12.92
N GLU A 221 16.12 -38.10 11.91
CA GLU A 221 17.02 -38.22 10.75
C GLU A 221 16.86 -37.05 9.78
N GLU A 222 18.00 -36.57 9.28
CA GLU A 222 18.02 -35.60 8.18
C GLU A 222 17.63 -36.29 6.88
N ARG A 223 16.67 -35.70 6.15
CA ARG A 223 16.27 -36.19 4.83
C ARG A 223 16.34 -35.09 3.80
N VAL A 224 16.63 -35.47 2.55
CA VAL A 224 16.73 -34.55 1.42
C VAL A 224 15.52 -34.72 0.52
N LEU A 225 14.74 -33.66 0.36
CA LEU A 225 13.60 -33.58 -0.53
C LEU A 225 14.00 -32.88 -1.84
N ARG A 226 13.33 -33.22 -2.96
CA ARG A 226 13.61 -32.65 -4.28
C ARG A 226 12.40 -31.90 -4.82
N PHE A 227 12.65 -30.71 -5.37
CA PHE A 227 11.61 -29.83 -5.90
C PHE A 227 12.04 -29.19 -7.21
N ALA A 228 11.07 -28.86 -8.06
CA ALA A 228 11.32 -28.10 -9.28
C ALA A 228 11.36 -26.59 -9.03
N ARG A 229 10.57 -26.10 -8.07
CA ARG A 229 10.52 -24.68 -7.72
C ARG A 229 10.48 -24.46 -6.22
N ILE A 230 11.02 -23.32 -5.78
CA ILE A 230 11.02 -22.89 -4.38
C ILE A 230 10.31 -21.56 -4.24
N VAL A 231 9.40 -21.46 -3.26
CA VAL A 231 8.91 -20.20 -2.70
C VAL A 231 9.46 -20.07 -1.29
N LEU A 232 10.29 -19.06 -1.07
CA LEU A 232 10.80 -18.73 0.25
C LEU A 232 9.82 -17.80 0.97
N ALA A 233 9.01 -18.37 1.86
CA ALA A 233 7.96 -17.68 2.63
C ALA A 233 8.24 -17.68 4.15
N SER A 234 9.51 -17.74 4.53
CA SER A 234 9.97 -17.93 5.92
C SER A 234 9.84 -16.67 6.80
N GLY A 235 9.46 -15.54 6.19
CA GLY A 235 9.28 -14.25 6.83
C GLY A 235 10.57 -13.59 7.30
N GLY A 236 10.47 -12.29 7.59
CA GLY A 236 11.57 -11.46 8.10
C GLY A 236 11.70 -11.41 9.62
N ASN A 237 10.73 -11.95 10.36
CA ASN A 237 10.59 -11.77 11.82
C ASN A 237 10.76 -13.09 12.61
N SER A 238 11.64 -13.98 12.13
CA SER A 238 11.78 -15.34 12.67
C SER A 238 13.07 -15.54 13.46
N THR A 239 14.16 -14.85 13.09
CA THR A 239 15.47 -14.96 13.74
C THR A 239 15.72 -13.75 14.64
N PRO A 240 15.83 -13.91 15.97
CA PRO A 240 16.09 -12.80 16.89
C PRO A 240 17.35 -11.99 16.54
N HIS A 241 17.25 -10.66 16.59
CA HIS A 241 18.42 -9.78 16.53
C HIS A 241 18.89 -9.49 17.95
N ILE A 242 19.94 -10.18 18.40
CA ILE A 242 20.55 -9.95 19.73
C ILE A 242 21.95 -9.36 19.51
N PRO A 243 22.21 -8.11 19.96
CA PRO A 243 23.55 -7.53 19.97
C PRO A 243 24.52 -8.39 20.80
N SER A 244 25.78 -8.51 20.39
CA SER A 244 26.78 -9.36 21.06
C SER A 244 26.92 -9.00 22.55
N ALA A 245 27.00 -7.70 22.86
CA ALA A 245 27.09 -7.17 24.21
C ALA A 245 25.85 -7.46 25.08
N LEU A 246 24.70 -7.76 24.47
CA LEU A 246 23.45 -8.08 25.16
C LEU A 246 23.10 -9.57 25.10
N SER A 247 23.99 -10.41 24.57
CA SER A 247 23.73 -11.84 24.42
C SER A 247 23.63 -12.55 25.78
N PRO A 248 22.95 -13.72 25.86
CA PRO A 248 22.95 -14.54 27.08
C PRO A 248 24.36 -14.93 27.54
N HIS A 249 25.32 -15.05 26.63
CA HIS A 249 26.73 -15.29 26.96
C HIS A 249 27.35 -14.05 27.61
N ALA A 250 27.14 -12.85 27.08
CA ALA A 250 27.61 -11.61 27.72
C ALA A 250 26.99 -11.41 29.11
N ALA A 251 25.73 -11.80 29.29
CA ALA A 251 25.07 -11.79 30.59
C ALA A 251 25.71 -12.77 31.57
N LEU A 252 26.10 -13.97 31.12
CA LEU A 252 26.86 -14.93 31.92
C LEU A 252 28.26 -14.41 32.27
N ASP A 253 28.98 -13.88 31.28
CA ASP A 253 30.35 -13.37 31.44
C ASP A 253 30.41 -12.19 32.42
N SER A 254 29.37 -11.37 32.45
CA SER A 254 29.23 -10.27 33.42
C SER A 254 28.88 -10.71 34.85
N GLY A 255 28.52 -11.97 35.05
CA GLY A 255 27.99 -12.51 36.32
C GLY A 255 26.52 -12.19 36.59
N PHE A 256 25.81 -11.55 35.66
CA PHE A 256 24.36 -11.28 35.77
C PHE A 256 23.53 -12.57 35.70
N LEU A 257 23.87 -13.48 34.78
CA LEU A 257 23.35 -14.84 34.77
C LEU A 257 24.31 -15.77 35.50
N SER A 258 23.78 -16.71 36.28
CA SER A 258 24.57 -17.77 36.92
C SER A 258 24.81 -18.98 36.02
N HIS A 259 23.96 -19.17 35.00
CA HIS A 259 24.03 -20.22 34.00
C HIS A 259 23.26 -19.79 32.75
N LEU A 260 23.55 -20.43 31.62
CA LEU A 260 22.73 -20.25 30.42
C LEU A 260 21.37 -20.93 30.61
N PRO A 261 20.27 -20.30 30.18
CA PRO A 261 18.94 -20.91 30.27
C PRO A 261 18.86 -22.19 29.44
N THR A 262 18.40 -23.29 30.03
CA THR A 262 18.15 -24.56 29.33
C THR A 262 16.66 -24.85 29.22
N ASN A 263 16.24 -25.65 28.21
CA ASN A 263 14.83 -26.05 28.06
C ASN A 263 14.27 -26.83 29.28
N HIS A 264 15.14 -27.36 30.14
CA HIS A 264 14.77 -28.13 31.34
C HIS A 264 14.51 -27.26 32.57
N ASP A 265 14.75 -25.96 32.51
CA ASP A 265 14.41 -25.03 33.61
C ASP A 265 12.92 -24.66 33.61
N ILE A 266 12.14 -25.25 32.70
CA ILE A 266 10.70 -25.05 32.49
C ILE A 266 9.98 -26.37 32.81
N GLY A 267 9.63 -26.57 34.06
CA GLY A 267 8.79 -27.69 34.50
C GLY A 267 8.55 -27.65 36.00
N GLU A 268 7.27 -27.57 36.40
CA GLU A 268 6.89 -27.90 37.78
C GLU A 268 7.21 -29.37 38.03
N ASP A 269 8.22 -29.61 38.88
CA ASP A 269 8.64 -30.94 39.28
C ASP A 269 7.63 -31.50 40.29
N ASN A 270 6.49 -32.00 39.80
CA ASN A 270 5.47 -32.68 40.61
C ASN A 270 5.82 -34.17 40.86
N ARG A 271 7.09 -34.57 40.71
CA ARG A 271 7.57 -35.90 41.10
C ARG A 271 8.42 -35.78 42.35
N GLY A 272 7.94 -36.31 43.46
CA GLY A 272 8.58 -36.32 44.78
C GLY A 272 9.90 -37.11 44.84
N GLY A 273 10.93 -36.68 44.12
CA GLY A 273 12.29 -37.19 44.15
C GLY A 273 13.29 -36.06 44.42
N ARG A 274 14.24 -36.30 45.32
CA ARG A 274 15.30 -35.36 45.74
C ARG A 274 16.27 -34.99 44.61
N ASN A 275 15.85 -34.24 43.60
CA ASN A 275 16.76 -33.47 42.75
C ASN A 275 16.57 -31.99 43.09
N ARG A 276 17.62 -31.38 43.66
CA ARG A 276 17.64 -29.92 43.90
C ARG A 276 17.69 -29.22 42.53
N SER A 277 16.52 -28.92 41.96
CA SER A 277 16.41 -27.99 40.83
C SER A 277 17.08 -26.67 41.25
N ARG A 278 18.06 -26.21 40.45
CA ARG A 278 18.75 -24.93 40.68
C ARG A 278 17.73 -23.85 40.40
N LYS A 279 17.25 -23.17 41.45
CA LYS A 279 16.23 -22.12 41.33
C LYS A 279 16.80 -20.96 40.50
N THR A 280 16.26 -20.75 39.30
CA THR A 280 16.58 -19.60 38.44
C THR A 280 16.22 -18.31 39.18
N THR A 281 17.17 -17.38 39.30
CA THR A 281 16.99 -16.10 40.01
C THR A 281 16.93 -14.90 39.07
N THR A 282 17.48 -15.02 37.86
CA THR A 282 17.53 -13.99 36.82
C THR A 282 17.19 -14.59 35.46
N LEU A 283 16.62 -13.78 34.56
CA LEU A 283 16.20 -14.21 33.23
C LEU A 283 16.58 -13.17 32.17
N VAL A 284 17.21 -13.63 31.08
CA VAL A 284 17.38 -12.86 29.85
C VAL A 284 16.67 -13.60 28.73
N CYS A 285 15.70 -12.96 28.08
CA CYS A 285 15.01 -13.53 26.93
C CYS A 285 14.77 -12.50 25.84
N HIS A 286 14.60 -12.96 24.60
CA HIS A 286 14.19 -12.10 23.49
C HIS A 286 12.66 -12.02 23.41
N SER A 287 12.13 -10.92 22.85
CA SER A 287 10.68 -10.72 22.69
C SER A 287 9.97 -11.85 21.95
N SER A 288 10.67 -12.55 21.05
CA SER A 288 10.16 -13.75 20.35
C SER A 288 9.85 -14.94 21.27
N GLN A 289 10.38 -14.94 22.50
CA GLN A 289 10.20 -16.00 23.49
C GLN A 289 9.17 -15.60 24.55
N ILE A 290 8.56 -14.41 24.46
CA ILE A 290 7.71 -13.88 25.53
C ILE A 290 6.52 -14.78 25.84
N ALA A 291 5.89 -15.38 24.82
CA ALA A 291 4.75 -16.29 25.02
C ALA A 291 5.14 -17.48 25.91
N SER A 292 6.29 -18.11 25.63
CA SER A 292 6.80 -19.26 26.40
C SER A 292 7.36 -18.87 27.77
N GLN A 293 7.92 -17.65 27.91
CA GLN A 293 8.61 -17.21 29.12
C GLN A 293 7.73 -16.42 30.08
N LEU A 294 6.52 -16.03 29.67
CA LEU A 294 5.62 -15.24 30.50
C LEU A 294 5.34 -15.92 31.86
N PRO A 295 5.02 -17.22 31.96
CA PRO A 295 4.83 -17.87 33.27
C PRO A 295 6.07 -17.75 34.16
N THR A 296 7.26 -17.95 33.60
CA THR A 296 8.54 -17.80 34.31
C THR A 296 8.73 -16.36 34.81
N ILE A 297 8.48 -15.37 33.97
CA ILE A 297 8.56 -13.94 34.32
C ILE A 297 7.62 -13.62 35.49
N LEU A 298 6.36 -14.06 35.40
CA LEU A 298 5.34 -13.82 36.43
C LEU A 298 5.65 -14.53 37.76
N SER A 299 6.40 -15.64 37.74
CA SER A 299 6.88 -16.35 38.93
C SER A 299 8.10 -15.71 39.57
N LEU A 300 9.01 -15.14 38.76
CA LEU A 300 10.25 -14.50 39.21
C LEU A 300 9.98 -13.12 39.84
N VAL A 301 9.03 -12.38 39.29
CA VAL A 301 8.68 -11.02 39.72
C VAL A 301 7.20 -10.99 40.15
N PRO A 302 6.92 -11.01 41.46
CA PRO A 302 5.55 -10.93 41.97
C PRO A 302 4.93 -9.55 41.68
N PRO A 303 3.59 -9.42 41.79
CA PRO A 303 2.92 -8.13 41.66
C PRO A 303 3.50 -7.08 42.62
N THR A 304 3.82 -5.90 42.09
CA THR A 304 4.63 -4.88 42.78
C THR A 304 3.80 -4.16 43.85
N ALA A 305 4.30 -4.09 45.09
CA ALA A 305 3.73 -3.29 46.17
C ALA A 305 4.01 -1.78 45.96
N GLU A 306 3.30 -0.91 46.69
CA GLU A 306 3.55 0.54 46.61
C GLU A 306 4.99 0.88 47.06
N GLY A 307 5.74 1.58 46.21
CA GLY A 307 7.09 2.07 46.51
C GLY A 307 8.26 1.21 45.99
N GLU A 308 8.03 0.00 45.48
CA GLU A 308 9.09 -0.87 44.96
C GLU A 308 9.62 -0.43 43.58
N GLU A 309 10.91 -0.67 43.34
CA GLU A 309 11.58 -0.42 42.06
C GLU A 309 11.20 -1.46 40.99
N ALA A 310 11.33 -1.09 39.72
CA ALA A 310 11.05 -1.99 38.62
C ALA A 310 12.20 -3.00 38.45
N GLU A 311 11.91 -4.29 38.62
CA GLU A 311 12.90 -5.36 38.41
C GLU A 311 12.85 -5.98 37.01
N ILE A 312 11.92 -5.52 36.16
CA ILE A 312 11.80 -5.95 34.77
C ILE A 312 12.24 -4.82 33.85
N VAL A 313 13.26 -5.06 33.03
CA VAL A 313 13.75 -4.08 32.05
C VAL A 313 13.51 -4.59 30.63
N ILE A 314 12.88 -3.75 29.81
CA ILE A 314 12.57 -4.00 28.40
C ILE A 314 13.45 -3.09 27.54
N VAL A 315 14.25 -3.70 26.68
CA VAL A 315 15.23 -3.01 25.84
C VAL A 315 14.68 -2.85 24.42
N GLY A 316 14.37 -1.63 24.01
CA GLY A 316 13.84 -1.30 22.68
C GLY A 316 12.57 -0.44 22.71
N GLY A 317 12.36 0.35 21.65
CA GLY A 317 11.24 1.29 21.51
C GLY A 317 10.11 0.85 20.56
N GLY A 318 10.23 -0.33 19.95
CA GLY A 318 9.28 -0.80 18.93
C GLY A 318 8.00 -1.39 19.51
N LYS A 319 7.01 -1.66 18.64
CA LYS A 319 5.70 -2.24 19.02
C LYS A 319 5.75 -3.44 19.97
N SER A 320 6.67 -4.41 19.75
CA SER A 320 6.79 -5.56 20.66
C SER A 320 7.17 -5.13 22.08
N ALA A 321 8.04 -4.13 22.26
CA ALA A 321 8.36 -3.61 23.59
C ALA A 321 7.13 -2.99 24.24
N GLN A 322 6.38 -2.19 23.49
CA GLN A 322 5.16 -1.51 23.94
C GLN A 322 4.09 -2.50 24.42
N ASP A 323 3.87 -3.59 23.67
CA ASP A 323 2.90 -4.63 24.03
C ASP A 323 3.31 -5.41 25.27
N ILE A 324 4.59 -5.76 25.40
CA ILE A 324 5.10 -6.50 26.54
C ILE A 324 5.02 -5.62 27.80
N CYS A 325 5.39 -4.33 27.71
CA CYS A 325 5.20 -3.37 28.80
C CYS A 325 3.74 -3.33 29.26
N THR A 326 2.81 -3.19 28.31
CA THR A 326 1.37 -3.09 28.60
C THR A 326 0.84 -4.38 29.22
N ARG A 327 1.25 -5.56 28.72
CA ARG A 327 0.86 -6.86 29.28
C ARG A 327 1.34 -7.01 30.72
N LEU A 328 2.60 -6.71 31.00
CA LEU A 328 3.15 -6.83 32.35
C LEU A 328 2.56 -5.79 33.31
N ALA A 329 2.25 -4.59 32.83
CA ALA A 329 1.55 -3.57 33.62
C ALA A 329 0.13 -4.01 34.00
N LYS A 330 -0.62 -4.65 33.09
CA LYS A 330 -1.96 -5.24 33.38
C LYS A 330 -1.89 -6.35 34.42
N GLU A 331 -0.79 -7.07 34.42
CA GLU A 331 -0.43 -8.07 35.42
C GLU A 331 0.03 -7.40 36.75
N ASN A 332 -0.03 -6.08 36.90
CA ASN A 332 0.40 -5.35 38.09
C ASN A 332 1.91 -5.48 38.39
N ARG A 333 2.74 -5.64 37.36
CA ARG A 333 4.22 -5.63 37.47
C ARG A 333 4.75 -4.29 36.97
N LYS A 334 5.65 -3.66 37.73
CA LYS A 334 6.36 -2.46 37.32
C LYS A 334 7.47 -2.79 36.34
N VAL A 335 7.56 -2.05 35.24
CA VAL A 335 8.50 -2.29 34.13
C VAL A 335 9.24 -1.00 33.76
N THR A 336 10.51 -1.14 33.41
CA THR A 336 11.34 -0.07 32.85
C THR A 336 11.59 -0.32 31.38
N MET A 337 11.23 0.62 30.52
CA MET A 337 11.45 0.56 29.08
C MET A 337 12.57 1.53 28.69
N VAL A 338 13.61 1.00 28.03
CA VAL A 338 14.80 1.78 27.65
C VAL A 338 14.88 1.88 26.13
N TYR A 339 14.94 3.09 25.58
CA TYR A 339 15.07 3.30 24.14
C TYR A 339 15.73 4.64 23.77
N SER A 340 16.25 4.70 22.53
CA SER A 340 16.75 5.94 21.91
C SER A 340 15.75 6.59 20.94
N ALA A 341 14.76 5.85 20.44
CA ALA A 341 13.60 6.36 19.71
C ALA A 341 12.45 5.33 19.79
N THR A 342 11.20 5.81 19.78
CA THR A 342 9.98 4.97 19.75
C THR A 342 9.26 5.06 18.41
N ASP A 343 8.37 4.10 18.13
CA ASP A 343 7.54 4.10 16.92
C ASP A 343 6.62 5.34 16.85
N ALA A 344 6.33 5.80 15.64
CA ALA A 344 5.40 6.90 15.42
C ALA A 344 3.97 6.45 15.74
N PHE A 345 3.21 7.29 16.44
CA PHE A 345 1.82 6.99 16.76
C PHE A 345 0.89 7.53 15.67
N LEU A 346 -0.02 6.70 15.17
CA LEU A 346 -1.24 7.16 14.51
C LEU A 346 -2.39 7.03 15.51
N ALA A 347 -3.09 8.13 15.74
CA ALA A 347 -4.22 8.18 16.65
C ALA A 347 -5.18 9.28 16.22
N SER A 348 -6.47 9.08 16.48
CA SER A 348 -7.50 10.08 16.21
C SER A 348 -8.70 9.88 17.14
N PRO A 349 -9.33 10.95 17.67
CA PRO A 349 -10.53 10.83 18.51
C PRO A 349 -11.74 10.30 17.72
N LYS A 350 -11.73 10.47 16.39
CA LYS A 350 -12.70 9.90 15.44
C LYS A 350 -11.92 9.33 14.26
N PRO A 351 -12.25 8.14 13.73
CA PRO A 351 -11.56 7.62 12.55
C PRO A 351 -11.60 8.66 11.42
N LEU A 352 -10.50 8.78 10.66
CA LEU A 352 -10.49 9.66 9.50
C LEU A 352 -11.67 9.31 8.59
N PRO A 353 -12.37 10.32 8.02
CA PRO A 353 -13.47 10.06 7.11
C PRO A 353 -13.10 9.04 6.04
N ASP A 354 -14.06 8.17 5.70
CA ASP A 354 -13.81 7.05 4.78
C ASP A 354 -13.25 7.50 3.42
N PHE A 355 -13.62 8.69 2.94
CA PHE A 355 -13.07 9.26 1.70
C PHE A 355 -11.59 9.63 1.80
N ILE A 356 -11.03 9.88 3.00
CA ILE A 356 -9.59 10.10 3.19
C ILE A 356 -8.90 8.75 3.32
N ARG A 357 -9.39 7.90 4.22
CA ARG A 357 -8.79 6.60 4.55
C ARG A 357 -8.79 5.62 3.36
N LYS A 358 -9.80 5.67 2.49
CA LYS A 358 -9.93 4.82 1.30
C LYS A 358 -9.45 5.50 0.01
N SER A 359 -8.93 6.74 0.06
CA SER A 359 -8.42 7.43 -1.12
C SER A 359 -6.92 7.19 -1.35
N ARG A 360 -6.47 7.60 -2.54
CA ARG A 360 -5.05 7.71 -2.87
C ARG A 360 -4.39 8.97 -2.31
N LEU A 361 -5.04 9.75 -1.44
CA LEU A 361 -4.49 11.02 -0.93
C LEU A 361 -3.14 10.83 -0.23
N LEU A 362 -3.05 9.85 0.68
CA LEU A 362 -1.78 9.53 1.37
C LEU A 362 -0.71 9.04 0.39
N SER A 363 -1.11 8.33 -0.67
CA SER A 363 -0.21 7.91 -1.74
C SER A 363 0.30 9.08 -2.57
N VAL A 364 -0.55 10.05 -2.90
CA VAL A 364 -0.15 11.29 -3.62
C VAL A 364 0.78 12.15 -2.76
N LEU A 365 0.58 12.18 -1.45
CA LEU A 365 1.43 12.90 -0.48
C LEU A 365 2.71 12.15 -0.11
N THR A 366 2.88 10.92 -0.59
CA THR A 366 4.10 10.13 -0.42
C THR A 366 4.85 10.07 -1.75
N PRO A 367 6.12 10.52 -1.84
CA PRO A 367 6.85 10.39 -3.08
C PRO A 367 7.09 8.90 -3.40
N TYR A 368 7.08 8.54 -4.68
CA TYR A 368 7.27 7.18 -5.21
C TYR A 368 8.30 7.21 -6.35
N PRO A 369 9.10 6.14 -6.61
CA PRO A 369 10.20 6.20 -7.57
C PRO A 369 9.78 6.17 -9.04
N SER A 370 8.48 6.20 -9.38
CA SER A 370 8.03 6.26 -10.77
C SER A 370 8.38 7.62 -11.37
N HIS A 371 9.47 7.67 -12.14
CA HIS A 371 9.86 8.84 -12.92
C HIS A 371 9.58 8.60 -14.43
N PRO A 372 8.93 9.55 -15.13
CA PRO A 372 8.40 10.82 -14.63
C PRO A 372 7.10 10.64 -13.84
N MET A 373 6.90 11.48 -12.82
CA MET A 373 5.61 11.55 -12.10
C MET A 373 4.47 11.80 -13.08
N THR A 374 3.43 10.98 -13.00
CA THR A 374 2.37 10.92 -14.02
C THR A 374 1.43 12.11 -13.93
N SER A 375 1.17 12.64 -12.73
CA SER A 375 0.24 13.76 -12.53
C SER A 375 0.93 15.13 -12.41
N ARG A 376 0.21 16.19 -12.79
CA ARG A 376 0.65 17.58 -12.54
C ARG A 376 0.68 17.91 -11.04
N LEU A 377 -0.21 17.30 -10.26
CA LEU A 377 -0.31 17.50 -8.81
C LEU A 377 0.89 16.91 -8.06
N GLU A 378 1.28 15.67 -8.35
CA GLU A 378 2.45 15.04 -7.73
C GLU A 378 3.73 15.83 -8.04
N ARG A 379 3.91 16.26 -9.30
CA ARG A 379 5.03 17.13 -9.66
C ARG A 379 5.04 18.41 -8.83
N PHE A 380 3.91 19.11 -8.74
CA PHE A 380 3.82 20.30 -7.90
C PHE A 380 4.18 20.01 -6.44
N LEU A 381 3.62 18.95 -5.85
CA LEU A 381 3.81 18.60 -4.45
C LEU A 381 5.25 18.20 -4.12
N HIS A 382 5.94 17.47 -5.01
CA HIS A 382 7.24 16.87 -4.67
C HIS A 382 8.45 17.59 -5.26
N THR A 383 8.31 18.33 -6.36
CA THR A 383 9.43 19.02 -7.04
C THR A 383 9.48 20.53 -6.77
N THR A 384 8.43 21.13 -6.21
CA THR A 384 8.41 22.55 -5.85
C THR A 384 8.69 22.77 -4.36
N THR A 385 9.27 23.92 -4.00
CA THR A 385 9.55 24.26 -2.59
C THR A 385 8.25 24.44 -1.81
N LEU A 386 7.24 25.05 -2.44
CA LEU A 386 5.92 25.24 -1.84
C LEU A 386 5.20 23.91 -1.61
N GLY A 387 5.19 23.04 -2.63
CA GLY A 387 4.62 21.70 -2.52
C GLY A 387 5.30 20.87 -1.43
N SER A 388 6.63 20.85 -1.41
CA SER A 388 7.42 20.15 -0.38
C SER A 388 7.05 20.63 1.02
N ALA A 389 6.93 21.95 1.22
CA ALA A 389 6.49 22.52 2.49
C ALA A 389 5.05 22.08 2.87
N LEU A 390 4.13 22.00 1.90
CA LEU A 390 2.77 21.50 2.15
C LEU A 390 2.75 20.03 2.57
N VAL A 391 3.54 19.19 1.89
CA VAL A 391 3.68 17.76 2.22
C VAL A 391 4.23 17.59 3.63
N HIS A 392 5.37 18.20 3.95
CA HIS A 392 5.96 18.10 5.29
C HIS A 392 5.03 18.65 6.37
N ARG A 393 4.34 19.77 6.13
CA ARG A 393 3.34 20.32 7.06
C ARG A 393 2.17 19.36 7.29
N PHE A 394 1.70 18.66 6.27
CA PHE A 394 0.64 17.66 6.42
C PHE A 394 1.10 16.50 7.31
N TRP A 395 2.29 15.93 7.06
CA TRP A 395 2.79 14.80 7.84
C TRP A 395 3.09 15.18 9.29
N SER A 396 3.65 16.37 9.54
CA SER A 396 3.82 16.90 10.90
C SER A 396 2.47 17.13 11.58
N TRP A 397 1.50 17.74 10.89
CA TRP A 397 0.15 17.94 11.42
C TRP A 397 -0.52 16.62 11.81
N LEU A 398 -0.37 15.57 11.00
CA LEU A 398 -0.91 14.25 11.29
C LEU A 398 -0.29 13.65 12.56
N GLN A 399 1.03 13.77 12.71
CA GLN A 399 1.76 13.30 13.89
C GLN A 399 1.40 14.09 15.17
N ASP A 400 1.29 15.42 15.06
CA ASP A 400 0.91 16.30 16.18
C ASP A 400 -0.54 16.08 16.61
N THR A 401 -1.43 15.81 15.65
CA THR A 401 -2.82 15.44 15.93
C THR A 401 -2.88 14.11 16.67
N ALA A 402 -2.05 13.13 16.30
CA ALA A 402 -1.97 11.86 17.02
C ALA A 402 -1.48 12.04 18.46
N HIS A 403 -0.44 12.85 18.68
CA HIS A 403 0.05 13.17 20.03
C HIS A 403 -1.02 13.86 20.88
N THR A 404 -1.75 14.81 20.30
CA THR A 404 -2.86 15.50 20.97
C THR A 404 -4.00 14.54 21.29
N SER A 405 -4.34 13.65 20.36
CA SER A 405 -5.41 12.65 20.53
C SER A 405 -5.14 11.66 21.67
N LEU A 406 -3.85 11.36 21.91
CA LEU A 406 -3.39 10.49 22.99
C LEU A 406 -3.07 11.26 24.28
N ASN A 407 -3.31 12.58 24.32
CA ASN A 407 -2.97 13.46 25.45
C ASN A 407 -1.48 13.40 25.85
N ILE A 408 -0.57 13.20 24.89
CA ILE A 408 0.88 13.16 25.17
C ILE A 408 1.39 14.60 25.41
N PRO A 409 1.93 14.92 26.60
CA PRO A 409 2.45 16.25 26.91
C PRO A 409 3.60 16.68 25.98
N PRO A 410 3.80 17.99 25.71
CA PRO A 410 4.88 18.51 24.86
C PRO A 410 6.29 18.05 25.23
N HIS A 411 6.57 17.87 26.52
CA HIS A 411 7.89 17.47 27.05
C HIS A 411 7.92 16.01 27.51
N HIS A 412 7.04 15.16 26.97
CA HIS A 412 7.04 13.74 27.31
C HIS A 412 7.94 12.95 26.34
N PRO A 413 8.77 12.00 26.81
CA PRO A 413 9.63 11.16 25.96
C PRO A 413 8.94 10.41 24.81
N LEU A 414 7.62 10.21 24.89
CA LEU A 414 6.82 9.59 23.82
C LEU A 414 6.71 10.46 22.57
N ARG A 415 6.95 11.78 22.66
CA ARG A 415 7.00 12.67 21.48
C ARG A 415 8.27 12.51 20.67
N ALA A 416 9.31 11.89 21.23
CA ALA A 416 10.53 11.52 20.51
C ALA A 416 10.32 10.24 19.68
N SER A 417 9.30 10.28 18.82
CA SER A 417 8.92 9.19 17.93
C SER A 417 9.48 9.41 16.52
N HIS A 418 9.59 8.33 15.73
CA HIS A 418 10.00 8.45 14.34
C HIS A 418 9.08 9.39 13.54
N SER A 419 9.63 10.04 12.51
CA SER A 419 8.83 10.84 11.58
C SER A 419 7.88 9.95 10.78
N LEU A 420 6.59 10.29 10.74
CA LEU A 420 5.62 9.63 9.85
C LEU A 420 5.98 9.76 8.36
N PHE A 421 6.68 10.85 8.00
CA PHE A 421 7.18 11.00 6.64
C PHE A 421 8.40 10.10 6.44
N TRP A 422 9.48 10.27 7.18
CA TRP A 422 10.78 9.61 6.91
C TRP A 422 10.91 8.16 7.38
N SER A 423 9.87 7.58 8.00
CA SER A 423 9.91 6.23 8.56
C SER A 423 8.66 5.44 8.22
N ILE A 424 8.81 4.12 8.21
CA ILE A 424 7.73 3.13 8.14
C ILE A 424 7.43 2.50 9.52
N ARG A 425 8.11 2.96 10.58
CA ARG A 425 7.86 2.56 11.97
C ARG A 425 6.65 3.29 12.54
N VAL A 426 5.48 2.74 12.27
CA VAL A 426 4.20 3.33 12.66
C VAL A 426 3.37 2.32 13.45
N THR A 427 2.83 2.78 14.57
CA THR A 427 1.87 2.05 15.40
C THR A 427 0.54 2.79 15.36
N ASP A 428 -0.48 2.13 14.82
CA ASP A 428 -1.85 2.62 14.93
C ASP A 428 -2.41 2.31 16.32
N SER A 429 -2.59 3.35 17.11
CA SER A 429 -3.13 3.28 18.47
C SER A 429 -4.64 3.49 18.51
N GLY A 430 -5.24 3.94 17.40
CA GLY A 430 -6.65 4.33 17.33
C GLY A 430 -6.99 5.47 18.30
N ALA A 431 -8.17 5.39 18.92
CA ALA A 431 -8.57 6.31 19.98
C ALA A 431 -7.85 6.00 21.31
N ALA A 432 -7.65 7.03 22.14
CA ALA A 432 -7.10 6.88 23.48
C ALA A 432 -7.97 5.93 24.31
N ARG A 433 -7.34 4.88 24.88
CA ARG A 433 -7.99 3.88 25.71
C ARG A 433 -7.09 3.53 26.89
N PRO A 434 -7.66 3.22 28.07
CA PRO A 434 -6.86 2.88 29.25
C PRO A 434 -5.93 1.68 29.06
N ASP A 435 -6.26 0.80 28.11
CA ASP A 435 -5.55 -0.44 27.85
C ASP A 435 -4.48 -0.32 26.76
N ASN A 436 -4.28 0.88 26.18
CA ASN A 436 -3.25 1.14 25.19
C ASN A 436 -1.92 1.56 25.85
N PHE A 437 -0.81 1.33 25.16
CA PHE A 437 0.52 1.62 25.70
C PHE A 437 0.73 3.10 26.03
N ALA A 438 0.32 4.00 25.13
CA ALA A 438 0.56 5.43 25.30
C ALA A 438 -0.10 5.98 26.57
N THR A 439 -1.36 5.61 26.85
CA THR A 439 -2.10 6.02 28.05
C THR A 439 -1.52 5.36 29.31
N ALA A 440 -1.17 4.07 29.26
CA ALA A 440 -0.55 3.38 30.38
C ALA A 440 0.83 3.97 30.76
N ALA A 441 1.62 4.38 29.76
CA ALA A 441 2.92 5.02 29.96
C ALA A 441 2.83 6.47 30.45
N LEU A 442 1.71 7.15 30.21
CA LEU A 442 1.45 8.50 30.71
C LEU A 442 0.89 8.52 32.14
N THR A 443 0.44 7.38 32.67
CA THR A 443 -0.15 7.31 34.00
C THR A 443 0.95 7.55 35.06
N PRO A 444 0.83 8.59 35.90
CA PRO A 444 1.83 8.88 36.93
C PRO A 444 1.99 7.74 37.93
N ALA A 445 3.19 7.56 38.49
CA ALA A 445 3.43 6.57 39.52
C ALA A 445 2.54 6.77 40.77
N SER A 446 2.18 8.02 41.09
CA SER A 446 1.27 8.39 42.17
C SER A 446 -0.18 7.93 41.96
N GLU A 447 -0.56 7.66 40.71
CA GLU A 447 -1.89 7.15 40.33
C GLU A 447 -1.85 5.65 40.01
N GLY A 448 -0.77 4.96 40.40
CA GLY A 448 -0.58 3.54 40.15
C GLY A 448 0.08 3.20 38.82
N GLY A 449 0.68 4.17 38.13
CA GLY A 449 1.44 3.96 36.89
C GLY A 449 2.57 2.93 37.04
N LYS A 450 2.65 1.98 36.11
CA LYS A 450 3.58 0.83 36.18
C LYS A 450 4.68 0.84 35.12
N ILE A 451 4.62 1.73 34.13
CA ILE A 451 5.59 1.79 33.03
C ILE A 451 6.49 3.00 33.24
N GLN A 452 7.78 2.76 33.49
CA GLN A 452 8.81 3.79 33.56
C GLN A 452 9.55 3.85 32.22
N ILE A 453 9.72 5.05 31.67
CA ILE A 453 10.48 5.27 30.43
C ILE A 453 11.84 5.89 30.76
N VAL A 454 12.90 5.29 30.24
CA VAL A 454 14.28 5.81 30.29
C VAL A 454 14.70 6.18 28.87
N PHE A 455 14.84 7.49 28.63
CA PHE A 455 15.05 8.06 27.30
C PHE A 455 15.81 9.41 27.38
N PRO A 456 16.63 9.77 26.38
CA PRO A 456 17.17 8.90 25.32
C PRO A 456 18.35 8.10 25.87
N ARG A 457 18.25 6.76 25.89
CA ARG A 457 19.34 5.90 26.41
C ARG A 457 19.46 4.60 25.61
N ARG A 458 20.67 4.06 25.59
CA ARG A 458 20.97 2.74 25.03
C ARG A 458 21.60 1.86 26.10
N VAL A 459 21.31 0.57 26.02
CA VAL A 459 21.95 -0.43 26.88
C VAL A 459 23.23 -0.89 26.20
N VAL A 460 24.35 -0.81 26.91
CA VAL A 460 25.69 -1.17 26.40
C VAL A 460 26.19 -2.50 26.96
N GLY A 461 25.64 -2.99 28.07
CA GLY A 461 26.04 -4.27 28.64
C GLY A 461 25.33 -4.60 29.95
N TYR A 462 25.84 -5.62 30.64
CA TYR A 462 25.35 -6.10 31.93
C TYR A 462 26.36 -5.80 33.04
N TYR A 463 25.89 -5.75 34.28
CA TYR A 463 26.75 -5.73 35.47
C TYR A 463 26.21 -6.67 36.55
N SER A 464 27.11 -7.10 37.44
CA SER A 464 26.78 -7.76 38.70
C SER A 464 27.42 -7.01 39.86
N GLU A 465 26.79 -7.08 41.02
CA GLU A 465 27.31 -6.62 42.30
C GLU A 465 27.75 -7.85 43.10
N ALA A 466 29.00 -7.83 43.56
CA ALA A 466 29.47 -8.86 44.48
C ALA A 466 28.83 -8.61 45.84
N ASN A 467 28.03 -9.56 46.34
CA ASN A 467 27.65 -9.56 47.75
C ASN A 467 28.95 -9.55 48.57
N GLY A 468 29.08 -8.55 49.46
CA GLY A 468 30.22 -8.44 50.36
C GLY A 468 30.48 -9.79 51.03
N THR A 469 31.75 -10.14 51.16
CA THR A 469 32.18 -11.33 51.90
C THR A 469 31.57 -11.28 53.30
N ASN A 470 30.62 -12.16 53.60
CA ASN A 470 30.26 -12.45 54.97
C ASN A 470 31.54 -12.88 55.71
N GLU A 471 31.82 -12.29 56.87
CA GLU A 471 33.01 -12.55 57.70
C GLU A 471 33.15 -14.03 58.15
N ASN A 472 32.23 -14.92 57.75
CA ASN A 472 32.15 -16.31 58.19
C ASN A 472 32.49 -17.37 57.13
N GLY A 473 33.03 -17.01 55.96
CA GLY A 473 33.63 -17.99 55.03
C GLY A 473 32.66 -19.03 54.41
N SER A 474 31.35 -18.86 54.57
CA SER A 474 30.37 -19.56 53.74
C SER A 474 30.33 -18.88 52.37
N GLY A 475 30.54 -19.65 51.29
CA GLY A 475 30.47 -19.16 49.91
C GLY A 475 29.16 -18.40 49.61
N PRO A 476 29.09 -17.67 48.48
CA PRO A 476 27.98 -16.76 48.21
C PRO A 476 26.64 -17.50 48.27
N GLU A 477 25.84 -17.19 49.29
CA GLU A 477 24.44 -17.61 49.34
C GLU A 477 23.69 -16.85 48.24
N SER A 478 23.19 -17.64 47.28
CA SER A 478 22.30 -17.35 46.16
C SER A 478 21.70 -15.94 46.06
N GLY A 479 22.20 -15.16 45.10
CA GLY A 479 21.54 -13.98 44.55
C GLY A 479 22.55 -12.92 44.14
N CYS A 480 23.10 -13.01 42.92
CA CYS A 480 23.84 -11.89 42.36
C CYS A 480 22.84 -10.75 42.12
N GLU A 481 22.94 -9.65 42.87
CA GLU A 481 22.26 -8.42 42.49
C GLU A 481 22.97 -7.82 41.28
N GLY A 482 22.25 -7.29 40.30
CA GLY A 482 22.85 -6.82 39.06
C GLY A 482 21.82 -6.21 38.13
N GLY A 483 22.25 -5.93 36.90
CA GLY A 483 21.37 -5.32 35.92
C GLY A 483 22.06 -4.91 34.63
N LEU A 484 21.61 -3.78 34.08
CA LEU A 484 22.04 -3.24 32.79
C LEU A 484 22.85 -1.95 32.97
N VAL A 485 23.83 -1.76 32.11
CA VAL A 485 24.62 -0.52 32.01
C VAL A 485 24.14 0.27 30.79
N LEU A 486 23.90 1.56 30.97
CA LEU A 486 23.50 2.49 29.94
C LEU A 486 24.71 3.19 29.29
N ASP A 487 24.49 3.87 28.18
CA ASP A 487 25.49 4.61 27.40
C ASP A 487 26.07 5.85 28.12
N ASP A 488 25.45 6.29 29.22
CA ASP A 488 25.96 7.33 30.12
C ASP A 488 26.55 6.76 31.42
N ASP A 489 26.88 5.47 31.44
CA ASP A 489 27.34 4.69 32.59
C ASP A 489 26.31 4.54 33.73
N THR A 490 25.06 4.99 33.54
CA THR A 490 23.98 4.75 34.51
C THR A 490 23.67 3.25 34.61
N LYS A 491 23.47 2.77 35.84
CA LYS A 491 23.12 1.37 36.13
C LYS A 491 21.63 1.23 36.42
N LEU A 492 20.99 0.27 35.76
CA LEU A 492 19.59 -0.11 36.00
C LEU A 492 19.53 -1.53 36.57
N ARG A 493 19.05 -1.69 37.80
CA ARG A 493 18.85 -3.00 38.42
C ARG A 493 17.79 -3.81 37.66
N ALA A 494 18.02 -5.10 37.48
CA ALA A 494 17.07 -5.98 36.80
C ALA A 494 17.15 -7.41 37.35
N LYS A 495 16.01 -8.10 37.46
CA LYS A 495 15.94 -9.56 37.54
C LYS A 495 15.57 -10.18 36.20
N VAL A 496 14.74 -9.48 35.43
CA VAL A 496 14.28 -9.93 34.12
C VAL A 496 14.67 -8.88 33.07
N VAL A 497 15.35 -9.32 32.04
CA VAL A 497 15.69 -8.51 30.85
C VAL A 497 14.99 -9.09 29.65
N VAL A 498 14.13 -8.29 29.01
CA VAL A 498 13.45 -8.62 27.75
C VAL A 498 14.07 -7.80 26.62
N LEU A 499 14.75 -8.49 25.71
CA LEU A 499 15.37 -7.87 24.54
C LEU A 499 14.31 -7.76 23.43
N ALA A 500 13.78 -6.55 23.23
CA ALA A 500 12.87 -6.22 22.13
C ALA A 500 13.63 -5.53 20.99
N THR A 501 14.75 -6.14 20.58
CA THR A 501 15.78 -5.58 19.70
C THR A 501 15.60 -5.93 18.21
N GLY A 502 14.46 -6.50 17.84
CA GLY A 502 14.08 -6.77 16.45
C GLY A 502 14.55 -8.13 15.92
N TYR A 503 14.58 -8.29 14.60
CA TYR A 503 14.82 -9.57 13.93
C TYR A 503 15.82 -9.45 12.78
N LYS A 504 16.54 -10.54 12.50
CA LYS A 504 17.40 -10.74 11.32
C LYS A 504 16.68 -11.64 10.30
N SER A 505 17.18 -11.66 9.07
CA SER A 505 16.71 -12.58 8.04
C SER A 505 16.92 -14.05 8.45
N SER A 506 15.95 -14.90 8.13
CA SER A 506 15.99 -16.35 8.33
C SER A 506 16.76 -17.10 7.23
N TRP A 507 17.32 -16.38 6.25
CA TRP A 507 17.89 -17.00 5.05
C TRP A 507 19.33 -17.47 5.21
N ALA A 508 20.13 -16.77 6.02
CA ALA A 508 21.55 -17.10 6.19
C ALA A 508 21.81 -18.53 6.73
N PRO A 509 20.99 -19.07 7.66
CA PRO A 509 21.14 -20.45 8.12
C PRO A 509 20.76 -21.51 7.08
N ILE A 510 19.80 -21.23 6.18
CA ILE A 510 19.22 -22.23 5.27
C ILE A 510 19.71 -22.10 3.82
N LEU A 511 20.35 -20.99 3.45
CA LEU A 511 20.96 -20.79 2.14
C LEU A 511 22.46 -20.64 2.33
N SER A 512 23.25 -21.58 1.79
CA SER A 512 24.71 -21.46 1.78
C SER A 512 25.18 -20.16 1.11
N ARG A 513 26.37 -19.65 1.47
CA ARG A 513 26.93 -18.44 0.84
C ARG A 513 27.02 -18.55 -0.68
N GLU A 514 27.32 -19.74 -1.19
CA GLU A 514 27.35 -20.06 -2.62
C GLU A 514 25.95 -19.95 -3.25
N THR A 515 24.92 -20.52 -2.59
CA THR A 515 23.53 -20.43 -3.05
C THR A 515 23.04 -18.97 -3.04
N GLN A 516 23.38 -18.22 -2.00
CA GLN A 516 23.06 -16.79 -1.96
C GLN A 516 23.77 -16.00 -3.06
N ALA A 517 25.03 -16.30 -3.36
CA ALA A 517 25.78 -15.61 -4.41
C ALA A 517 25.24 -15.91 -5.82
N THR A 518 24.88 -17.18 -6.08
CA THR A 518 24.28 -17.62 -7.36
C THR A 518 22.89 -17.03 -7.56
N LEU A 519 22.07 -16.94 -6.51
CA LEU A 519 20.77 -16.26 -6.58
C LEU A 519 20.90 -14.73 -6.64
N GLY A 520 22.00 -14.15 -6.14
CA GLY A 520 22.12 -12.69 -5.99
C GLY A 520 21.48 -12.14 -4.72
N LEU A 521 21.39 -12.97 -3.67
CA LEU A 521 20.86 -12.62 -2.34
C LEU A 521 21.93 -12.16 -1.35
N ALA A 522 23.21 -12.26 -1.70
CA ALA A 522 24.30 -11.70 -0.92
C ALA A 522 24.27 -10.16 -1.00
N ALA A 523 24.41 -9.47 0.13
CA ALA A 523 24.58 -8.02 0.14
C ALA A 523 25.97 -7.65 -0.37
N TYR A 524 26.06 -6.57 -1.14
CA TYR A 524 27.33 -6.04 -1.66
C TYR A 524 27.34 -4.50 -1.62
N PRO A 525 28.53 -3.88 -1.53
CA PRO A 525 28.64 -2.43 -1.59
C PRO A 525 28.48 -1.96 -3.04
N LEU A 526 27.67 -0.93 -3.23
CA LEU A 526 27.47 -0.28 -4.51
C LEU A 526 28.54 0.80 -4.71
N PRO A 527 29.24 0.85 -5.87
CA PRO A 527 30.23 1.90 -6.14
C PRO A 527 29.60 3.30 -6.06
N ALA A 528 30.30 4.27 -5.48
CA ALA A 528 29.79 5.63 -5.26
C ALA A 528 29.30 6.30 -6.56
N ALA A 529 30.01 6.11 -7.67
CA ALA A 529 29.60 6.62 -8.99
C ALA A 529 28.28 5.99 -9.49
N THR A 530 28.08 4.70 -9.25
CA THR A 530 26.84 3.99 -9.59
C THR A 530 25.69 4.45 -8.71
N ALA A 531 25.93 4.56 -7.39
CA ALA A 531 24.94 5.07 -6.45
C ALA A 531 24.49 6.50 -6.81
N ALA A 532 25.43 7.39 -7.16
CA ALA A 532 25.14 8.74 -7.61
C ALA A 532 24.30 8.75 -8.91
N LYS A 533 24.65 7.91 -9.89
CA LYS A 533 23.89 7.77 -11.14
C LYS A 533 22.45 7.29 -10.89
N LEU A 534 22.26 6.30 -10.01
CA LEU A 534 20.94 5.78 -9.65
C LEU A 534 20.11 6.79 -8.84
N LYS A 535 20.76 7.66 -8.08
CA LYS A 535 20.12 8.74 -7.31
C LYS A 535 19.71 9.93 -8.18
N ALA A 536 20.44 10.21 -9.26
CA ALA A 536 20.25 11.38 -10.11
C ALA A 536 18.79 11.66 -10.53
N PRO A 537 17.97 10.65 -10.93
CA PRO A 537 16.57 10.87 -11.31
C PRO A 537 15.68 11.46 -10.21
N TRP A 538 16.09 11.34 -8.94
CA TRP A 538 15.31 11.81 -7.79
C TRP A 538 15.90 13.05 -7.14
N GLU A 539 16.99 13.59 -7.66
CA GLU A 539 17.57 14.83 -7.15
C GLU A 539 16.62 16.01 -7.33
N GLU A 540 15.71 15.99 -8.30
CA GLU A 540 14.67 17.02 -8.48
C GLU A 540 13.59 17.02 -7.39
N LEU A 541 13.50 15.95 -6.58
CA LEU A 541 12.50 15.84 -5.52
C LEU A 541 12.89 16.71 -4.32
N LYS A 542 12.44 17.97 -4.34
CA LYS A 542 12.61 18.92 -3.23
C LYS A 542 12.06 18.42 -1.90
N VAL A 543 11.07 17.52 -1.92
CA VAL A 543 10.56 16.87 -0.71
C VAL A 543 11.62 16.00 0.00
N LEU A 544 12.68 15.60 -0.71
CA LEU A 544 13.79 14.80 -0.19
C LEU A 544 15.08 15.59 0.08
N GLN A 545 15.11 16.92 -0.16
CA GLN A 545 16.34 17.75 -0.11
C GLN A 545 16.59 18.45 1.24
N ALA A 546 17.83 18.94 1.43
CA ALA A 546 18.45 19.41 2.68
C ALA A 546 17.73 20.53 3.46
N GLY A 547 16.82 21.29 2.85
CA GLY A 547 15.93 22.21 3.60
C GLY A 547 14.88 21.50 4.46
N SER A 548 14.69 20.19 4.23
CA SER A 548 13.79 19.27 4.93
C SER A 548 14.53 18.07 5.55
N ALA A 549 15.85 18.19 5.73
CA ALA A 549 16.74 17.08 6.08
C ALA A 549 16.19 16.23 7.22
N TYR A 550 16.22 14.91 7.03
CA TYR A 550 15.90 13.94 8.08
C TYR A 550 16.69 14.26 9.34
N ARG A 551 15.99 14.48 10.45
CA ARG A 551 16.58 14.62 11.78
C ARG A 551 16.16 13.43 12.65
N PRO A 552 17.09 12.81 13.41
CA PRO A 552 16.74 11.78 14.38
C PRO A 552 15.73 12.29 15.40
N ALA A 553 14.81 11.43 15.82
CA ALA A 553 13.72 11.78 16.74
C ALA A 553 14.21 12.40 18.06
N ALA A 554 15.33 11.89 18.60
CA ALA A 554 15.93 12.42 19.83
C ALA A 554 16.44 13.86 19.67
N ALA A 555 17.06 14.20 18.53
CA ALA A 555 17.56 15.54 18.27
C ALA A 555 16.43 16.56 18.07
N VAL A 556 15.34 16.16 17.38
CA VAL A 556 14.15 17.02 17.24
C VAL A 556 13.52 17.30 18.60
N TYR A 557 13.48 16.30 19.48
CA TYR A 557 12.92 16.43 20.81
C TYR A 557 13.73 17.41 21.69
N THR A 558 15.07 17.30 21.72
CA THR A 558 15.92 18.19 22.51
C THR A 558 15.78 19.66 22.07
N ASP A 559 15.81 19.93 20.76
CA ASP A 559 15.64 21.28 20.21
C ASP A 559 14.30 21.93 20.65
N ASN A 560 13.22 21.13 20.68
CA ASN A 560 11.88 21.59 21.07
C ASN A 560 11.77 21.86 22.58
N VAL A 561 12.47 21.09 23.42
CA VAL A 561 12.52 21.33 24.87
C VAL A 561 13.34 22.59 25.16
N ASP A 562 14.49 22.74 24.52
CA ASP A 562 15.40 23.88 24.72
C ASP A 562 14.78 25.20 24.23
N SER A 563 14.07 25.17 23.10
CA SER A 563 13.35 26.35 22.60
C SER A 563 12.15 26.74 23.47
N ALA A 564 11.40 25.77 24.01
CA ALA A 564 10.30 26.06 24.93
C ALA A 564 10.77 26.61 26.29
N ALA A 565 11.96 26.21 26.76
CA ALA A 565 12.58 26.75 27.97
C ALA A 565 12.97 28.24 27.87
N THR A 566 12.92 28.83 26.66
CA THR A 566 13.23 30.25 26.41
C THR A 566 12.01 31.17 26.29
N ASP A 567 10.78 30.67 26.49
CA ASP A 567 9.57 31.49 26.52
C ASP A 567 9.36 32.15 27.91
N PRO A 568 9.39 33.49 28.04
CA PRO A 568 9.23 34.18 29.33
C PRO A 568 7.84 34.07 29.96
N SER A 569 6.86 33.50 29.26
CA SER A 569 5.45 33.47 29.69
C SER A 569 5.03 32.23 30.51
N LEU A 570 5.89 31.23 30.65
CA LEU A 570 5.61 29.99 31.40
C LEU A 570 6.61 29.79 32.55
N ASN A 571 6.50 30.67 33.55
CA ASN A 571 7.26 30.57 34.79
C ASN A 571 6.49 29.64 35.77
N LEU A 572 6.70 28.32 35.69
CA LEU A 572 6.39 27.41 36.79
C LEU A 572 7.68 27.07 37.54
N GLY A 573 7.59 27.23 38.86
CA GLY A 573 8.71 27.34 39.79
C GLY A 573 9.75 26.22 39.72
N SER A 574 10.98 26.68 39.84
CA SER A 574 12.25 25.97 40.04
C SER A 574 12.19 24.82 41.05
N THR A 575 12.77 23.67 40.67
CA THR A 575 13.86 23.02 41.43
C THR A 575 14.46 21.91 40.57
N LEU A 576 15.55 22.22 39.87
CA LEU A 576 16.68 21.34 39.57
C LEU A 576 17.77 22.22 38.93
N SER A 577 18.68 22.69 39.78
CA SER A 577 19.83 23.51 39.42
C SER A 577 21.03 22.62 39.09
N SER A 578 21.77 23.07 38.06
CA SER A 578 23.23 22.97 37.86
C SER A 578 23.84 21.61 37.50
N SER A 579 23.88 21.31 36.19
CA SER A 579 25.15 21.18 35.43
C SER A 579 24.86 21.13 33.91
N ALA A 580 24.63 22.28 33.30
CA ALA A 580 24.57 22.39 31.83
C ALA A 580 26.00 22.54 31.30
N ALA A 581 26.65 21.41 30.98
CA ALA A 581 27.77 21.40 30.06
C ALA A 581 27.20 21.28 28.64
N THR A 582 27.63 22.18 27.76
CA THR A 582 27.24 22.27 26.35
C THR A 582 27.44 20.93 25.65
N LEU A 583 26.34 20.29 25.26
CA LEU A 583 26.30 18.93 24.69
C LEU A 583 26.53 18.90 23.17
N SER A 584 27.14 19.94 22.60
CA SER A 584 27.60 19.97 21.20
C SER A 584 28.92 19.23 20.99
N ASP A 585 29.66 18.92 22.08
CA ASP A 585 30.99 18.30 22.02
C ASP A 585 31.02 16.84 22.55
N LEU A 586 29.87 16.22 22.83
CA LEU A 586 29.77 14.88 23.44
C LEU A 586 28.95 13.88 22.60
N VAL A 587 29.12 13.90 21.28
CA VAL A 587 28.84 12.71 20.45
C VAL A 587 30.18 12.05 20.12
N PRO A 588 30.68 11.10 20.94
CA PRO A 588 31.74 10.23 20.48
C PRO A 588 31.17 9.29 19.42
N ASP A 589 31.77 9.39 18.24
CA ASP A 589 31.71 8.39 17.19
C ASP A 589 32.15 7.04 17.77
N ALA A 590 31.30 6.01 17.69
CA ALA A 590 31.59 4.71 18.28
C ALA A 590 31.14 3.57 17.37
N THR A 591 31.79 3.46 16.22
CA THR A 591 32.19 2.15 15.71
C THR A 591 33.62 1.88 16.17
N GLY A 592 33.78 0.99 17.14
CA GLY A 592 35.06 0.34 17.38
C GLY A 592 35.37 -0.60 16.22
N LYS A 593 36.01 -0.05 15.18
CA LYS A 593 36.92 -0.79 14.29
C LYS A 593 38.28 -0.15 14.45
N GLU A 594 39.27 -1.01 14.63
CA GLU A 594 40.68 -0.68 14.83
C GLU A 594 41.19 0.37 13.82
N GLU A 595 41.98 1.30 14.34
CA GLU A 595 42.61 2.39 13.59
C GLU A 595 43.49 1.86 12.45
N SER A 596 43.09 2.15 11.21
CA SER A 596 44.05 2.40 10.13
C SER A 596 43.53 3.52 9.24
N THR A 597 44.31 4.59 9.18
CA THR A 597 44.07 5.85 8.49
C THR A 597 43.69 5.68 7.01
N GLN A 598 42.42 5.93 6.64
CA GLN A 598 41.98 6.34 5.30
C GLN A 598 40.49 6.77 5.34
N GLN A 599 40.14 7.84 4.63
CA GLN A 599 38.78 8.36 4.45
C GLN A 599 37.83 7.25 3.93
N GLU A 600 36.97 6.68 4.79
CA GLU A 600 35.89 5.80 4.34
C GLU A 600 34.70 6.63 3.83
N GLU A 601 34.52 6.68 2.51
CA GLU A 601 33.26 7.06 1.88
C GLU A 601 32.13 6.16 2.43
N GLN A 602 30.97 6.73 2.78
CA GLN A 602 29.77 5.97 3.19
C GLN A 602 29.38 4.94 2.11
N THR A 603 29.73 3.67 2.32
CA THR A 603 29.43 2.60 1.37
C THR A 603 27.94 2.24 1.43
N THR A 604 27.24 2.39 0.31
CA THR A 604 25.82 2.01 0.16
C THR A 604 25.73 0.51 -0.08
N TRP A 605 25.13 -0.26 0.83
CA TRP A 605 24.96 -1.71 0.68
C TRP A 605 23.59 -2.06 0.10
N VAL A 606 23.54 -2.98 -0.87
CA VAL A 606 22.29 -3.37 -1.55
C VAL A 606 22.16 -4.88 -1.70
N LYS A 607 20.92 -5.37 -1.80
CA LYS A 607 20.58 -6.68 -2.37
C LYS A 607 19.67 -6.48 -3.57
N ALA A 608 20.01 -7.11 -4.68
CA ALA A 608 19.25 -7.00 -5.91
C ALA A 608 18.06 -7.98 -5.90
N ILE A 609 16.96 -7.60 -5.24
CA ILE A 609 15.69 -8.34 -5.26
C ILE A 609 14.67 -7.58 -6.11
N TYR A 610 14.36 -8.11 -7.29
CA TYR A 610 13.37 -7.53 -8.20
C TYR A 610 11.99 -7.56 -7.54
N ARG A 611 11.38 -6.37 -7.37
CA ARG A 611 10.09 -6.14 -6.69
C ARG A 611 9.99 -6.70 -5.27
N GLY A 612 11.11 -7.07 -4.64
CA GLY A 612 11.07 -7.84 -3.38
C GLY A 612 10.61 -9.30 -3.53
N LEU A 613 10.31 -9.77 -4.75
CA LEU A 613 9.73 -11.10 -5.02
C LEU A 613 10.71 -12.09 -5.63
N VAL A 614 11.69 -11.64 -6.42
CA VAL A 614 12.61 -12.55 -7.12
C VAL A 614 14.03 -12.02 -7.04
N PRO A 615 15.03 -12.82 -6.64
CA PRO A 615 16.43 -12.43 -6.77
C PRO A 615 16.74 -12.06 -8.23
N ALA A 616 17.30 -10.89 -8.49
CA ALA A 616 17.43 -10.35 -9.86
C ALA A 616 18.24 -11.27 -10.79
N LYS A 617 19.26 -11.96 -10.26
CA LYS A 617 20.03 -12.94 -11.03
C LYS A 617 19.23 -14.18 -11.41
N ASN A 618 18.12 -14.44 -10.72
CA ASN A 618 17.23 -15.56 -11.00
C ASN A 618 16.06 -15.21 -11.92
N ILE A 619 15.89 -13.95 -12.31
CA ILE A 619 14.66 -13.47 -12.96
C ILE A 619 14.25 -14.29 -14.19
N LEU A 620 15.21 -14.78 -14.97
CA LEU A 620 14.94 -15.55 -16.20
C LEU A 620 14.70 -17.05 -15.96
N ASN A 621 15.11 -17.60 -14.80
CA ASN A 621 15.04 -19.04 -14.52
C ASN A 621 13.63 -19.51 -14.08
N ARG A 622 12.81 -18.60 -13.52
CA ARG A 622 11.39 -18.86 -13.21
C ARG A 622 11.11 -20.05 -12.28
N ASP A 623 12.03 -20.30 -11.35
CA ASP A 623 12.00 -21.45 -10.45
C ASP A 623 12.32 -21.13 -8.97
N PHE A 624 12.48 -19.84 -8.65
CA PHE A 624 12.66 -19.35 -7.29
C PHE A 624 11.92 -18.03 -7.11
N ALA A 625 11.15 -17.94 -6.04
CA ALA A 625 10.47 -16.72 -5.62
C ALA A 625 10.54 -16.55 -4.11
N ILE A 626 10.27 -15.33 -3.65
CA ILE A 626 10.24 -14.91 -2.26
C ILE A 626 8.85 -14.33 -2.00
N ALA A 627 8.24 -14.73 -0.90
CA ALA A 627 6.95 -14.22 -0.46
C ALA A 627 7.07 -13.73 1.00
N GLY A 628 6.31 -12.69 1.37
CA GLY A 628 6.31 -12.17 2.75
C GLY A 628 7.42 -11.17 3.10
N THR A 629 8.17 -10.69 2.12
CA THR A 629 9.18 -9.61 2.25
C THR A 629 8.65 -8.21 1.98
N LEU A 630 7.47 -8.11 1.37
CA LEU A 630 6.79 -6.85 1.11
C LEU A 630 6.30 -6.24 2.43
N PHE A 631 6.69 -5.00 2.70
CA PHE A 631 6.20 -4.25 3.87
C PHE A 631 5.09 -3.30 3.44
N SER A 632 3.85 -3.54 3.89
CA SER A 632 2.69 -2.71 3.55
C SER A 632 1.72 -2.59 4.73
N GLY A 633 0.92 -1.52 4.75
CA GLY A 633 -0.16 -1.32 5.71
C GLY A 633 -1.24 -2.41 5.62
N ASN A 634 -1.39 -3.09 4.47
CA ASN A 634 -2.25 -4.25 4.33
C ASN A 634 -1.47 -5.47 3.84
N MET A 635 -0.86 -6.18 4.79
CA MET A 635 0.05 -7.28 4.47
C MET A 635 -0.66 -8.47 3.80
N THR A 636 -1.95 -8.69 4.04
CA THR A 636 -2.65 -9.86 3.49
C THR A 636 -2.96 -9.71 2.00
N TYR A 637 -3.52 -8.57 1.58
CA TYR A 637 -3.74 -8.32 0.15
C TYR A 637 -2.43 -8.17 -0.63
N SER A 638 -1.42 -7.48 -0.08
CA SER A 638 -0.14 -7.36 -0.77
C SER A 638 0.50 -8.73 -1.02
N ASN A 639 0.41 -9.66 -0.06
CA ASN A 639 0.90 -11.02 -0.24
C ASN A 639 0.02 -11.85 -1.17
N GLU A 640 -1.29 -11.58 -1.26
CA GLU A 640 -2.17 -12.23 -2.23
C GLU A 640 -1.88 -11.77 -3.66
N VAL A 641 -1.66 -10.47 -3.88
CA VAL A 641 -1.21 -9.93 -5.17
C VAL A 641 0.15 -10.50 -5.56
N ALA A 642 1.09 -10.55 -4.61
CA ALA A 642 2.38 -11.20 -4.82
C ALA A 642 2.23 -12.68 -5.18
N ALA A 643 1.32 -13.41 -4.53
CA ALA A 643 1.05 -14.81 -4.84
C ALA A 643 0.57 -15.00 -6.29
N HIS A 644 -0.34 -14.14 -6.77
CA HIS A 644 -0.74 -14.13 -8.17
C HIS A 644 0.42 -13.86 -9.13
N TRP A 645 1.25 -12.86 -8.81
CA TRP A 645 2.44 -12.55 -9.60
C TRP A 645 3.42 -13.75 -9.64
N ILE A 646 3.69 -14.39 -8.50
CA ILE A 646 4.58 -15.56 -8.37
C ILE A 646 4.03 -16.74 -9.17
N SER A 647 2.72 -16.99 -9.10
CA SER A 647 2.07 -18.05 -9.87
C SER A 647 2.25 -17.83 -11.37
N SER A 648 1.95 -16.64 -11.89
CA SER A 648 2.18 -16.29 -13.29
C SER A 648 3.65 -16.37 -13.70
N TYR A 649 4.55 -15.97 -12.81
CA TYR A 649 6.00 -16.08 -12.99
C TYR A 649 6.44 -17.54 -13.19
N PHE A 650 5.96 -18.46 -12.34
CA PHE A 650 6.24 -19.90 -12.45
C PHE A 650 5.54 -20.58 -13.62
N ARG A 651 4.40 -20.05 -14.06
CA ARG A 651 3.65 -20.52 -15.23
C ARG A 651 4.25 -20.11 -16.57
N PHE A 652 5.29 -19.29 -16.52
CA PHE A 652 5.84 -18.64 -17.68
C PHE A 652 4.83 -17.77 -18.44
N ASP A 653 3.84 -17.21 -17.74
CA ASP A 653 2.83 -16.35 -18.37
C ASP A 653 3.49 -15.11 -19.01
N ARG A 654 2.73 -14.46 -19.91
CA ARG A 654 3.16 -13.22 -20.55
C ARG A 654 3.15 -12.09 -19.52
N MET A 655 4.33 -11.71 -19.07
CA MET A 655 4.56 -10.68 -18.06
C MET A 655 5.55 -9.63 -18.57
N HIS A 656 5.43 -8.39 -18.11
CA HIS A 656 6.45 -7.36 -18.31
C HIS A 656 7.61 -7.61 -17.34
N LEU A 657 8.54 -8.47 -17.75
CA LEU A 657 9.79 -8.72 -17.02
C LEU A 657 10.97 -8.06 -17.74
N PRO A 658 12.04 -7.70 -17.00
CA PRO A 658 13.32 -7.38 -17.59
C PRO A 658 13.76 -8.47 -18.57
N CYS A 659 14.28 -8.06 -19.73
CA CYS A 659 14.74 -9.00 -20.77
C CYS A 659 16.09 -9.62 -20.41
N THR A 660 16.86 -8.97 -19.53
CA THR A 660 18.18 -9.41 -19.11
C THR A 660 18.34 -9.39 -17.59
N VAL A 661 19.25 -10.21 -17.09
CA VAL A 661 19.65 -10.19 -15.67
C VAL A 661 20.22 -8.82 -15.28
N THR A 662 21.00 -8.19 -16.16
CA THR A 662 21.58 -6.86 -15.92
C THR A 662 20.49 -5.82 -15.68
N GLU A 663 19.47 -5.77 -16.55
CA GLU A 663 18.34 -4.87 -16.41
C GLU A 663 17.55 -5.11 -15.11
N ALA A 664 17.36 -6.38 -14.72
CA ALA A 664 16.72 -6.71 -13.45
C ALA A 664 17.56 -6.27 -12.24
N VAL A 665 18.89 -6.39 -12.31
CA VAL A 665 19.81 -5.93 -11.27
C VAL A 665 19.77 -4.40 -11.18
N GLU A 666 19.86 -3.68 -12.29
CA GLU A 666 19.78 -2.22 -12.33
C GLU A 666 18.46 -1.72 -11.74
N HIS A 667 17.32 -2.35 -12.07
CA HIS A 667 16.01 -2.00 -11.49
C HIS A 667 15.97 -2.25 -9.98
N ALA A 668 16.47 -3.40 -9.52
CA ALA A 668 16.50 -3.74 -8.10
C ALA A 668 17.45 -2.84 -7.29
N GLU A 669 18.61 -2.50 -7.85
CA GLU A 669 19.57 -1.56 -7.26
C GLU A 669 18.97 -0.15 -7.17
N ALA A 670 18.32 0.32 -8.24
CA ALA A 670 17.62 1.60 -8.23
C ALA A 670 16.57 1.62 -7.11
N ARG A 671 15.76 0.56 -7.00
CA ARG A 671 14.75 0.46 -5.93
C ARG A 671 15.39 0.42 -4.54
N ALA A 672 16.52 -0.25 -4.35
CA ALA A 672 17.24 -0.26 -3.08
C ALA A 672 17.80 1.13 -2.71
N VAL A 673 18.38 1.85 -3.67
CA VAL A 673 18.87 3.24 -3.46
C VAL A 673 17.70 4.16 -3.12
N TRP A 674 16.57 4.03 -3.81
CA TRP A 674 15.34 4.75 -3.48
C TRP A 674 14.92 4.51 -2.03
N MET A 675 14.90 3.24 -1.60
CA MET A 675 14.51 2.86 -0.24
C MET A 675 15.40 3.52 0.81
N GLN A 676 16.70 3.61 0.58
CA GLN A 676 17.65 4.28 1.49
C GLN A 676 17.48 5.80 1.49
N MET A 677 17.18 6.41 0.35
CA MET A 677 16.88 7.85 0.30
C MET A 677 15.56 8.19 0.98
N ARG A 678 14.53 7.38 0.74
CA ARG A 678 13.18 7.61 1.25
C ARG A 678 13.08 7.28 2.74
N PHE A 679 13.77 6.24 3.20
CA PHE A 679 13.75 5.77 4.58
C PHE A 679 15.18 5.51 5.10
N PRO A 680 15.96 6.57 5.42
CA PRO A 680 17.38 6.44 5.77
C PRO A 680 17.68 5.51 6.95
N GLU A 681 16.79 5.44 7.93
CA GLU A 681 16.95 4.58 9.11
C GLU A 681 16.42 3.16 8.91
N ALA A 682 15.71 2.86 7.80
CA ALA A 682 15.02 1.58 7.64
C ALA A 682 15.98 0.38 7.76
N LEU A 683 17.15 0.44 7.14
CA LEU A 683 18.13 -0.65 7.19
C LEU A 683 18.80 -0.86 8.55
N ARG A 684 18.65 0.07 9.51
CA ARG A 684 19.17 -0.13 10.88
C ARG A 684 18.32 -1.12 11.70
N TRP A 685 17.07 -1.34 11.31
CA TRP A 685 16.12 -2.14 12.10
C TRP A 685 15.26 -3.09 11.25
N ALA A 686 14.97 -2.75 10.00
CA ALA A 686 14.37 -3.68 9.05
C ALA A 686 15.45 -4.64 8.58
N ASN A 687 15.14 -5.94 8.58
CA ASN A 687 16.11 -6.92 8.11
C ASN A 687 16.30 -6.79 6.59
N GLU A 688 17.43 -7.29 6.11
CA GLU A 688 17.87 -7.18 4.71
C GLU A 688 16.88 -7.74 3.67
N SER A 689 15.88 -8.53 4.06
CA SER A 689 14.90 -9.08 3.12
C SER A 689 13.89 -8.07 2.59
N ALA A 690 13.68 -6.94 3.28
CA ALA A 690 12.74 -5.88 2.90
C ALA A 690 13.42 -4.70 2.18
N CYS A 691 14.69 -4.83 1.78
CA CYS A 691 15.51 -3.70 1.32
C CYS A 691 15.06 -3.07 -0.01
N THR A 692 14.21 -3.73 -0.77
CA THR A 692 13.70 -3.26 -2.07
C THR A 692 12.19 -2.99 -2.08
N SER A 693 11.48 -3.17 -0.96
CA SER A 693 10.02 -3.04 -0.93
C SER A 693 9.49 -2.65 0.46
N ALA A 694 9.29 -1.34 0.69
CA ALA A 694 8.38 -0.88 1.74
C ALA A 694 7.42 0.18 1.20
N ASP A 695 6.16 -0.18 1.15
CA ASP A 695 5.06 0.57 0.56
C ASP A 695 3.92 0.70 1.58
N LEU A 696 4.21 1.38 2.69
CA LEU A 696 3.26 1.59 3.79
C LEU A 696 2.09 2.51 3.39
N PHE A 697 2.37 3.55 2.59
CA PHE A 697 1.40 4.53 2.11
C PHE A 697 1.36 4.67 0.58
N THR A 698 2.25 3.96 -0.12
CA THR A 698 2.34 3.97 -1.58
C THR A 698 1.54 2.80 -2.14
N HIS A 699 0.66 3.08 -3.10
CA HIS A 699 0.17 2.05 -4.00
C HIS A 699 1.24 1.88 -5.08
N GLU A 700 1.66 0.64 -5.41
CA GLU A 700 2.47 0.44 -6.62
C GLU A 700 1.65 1.00 -7.80
N MET A 701 2.10 2.14 -8.34
CA MET A 701 1.62 2.73 -9.59
C MET A 701 2.64 2.42 -10.68
N GLU A 702 3.03 1.14 -10.80
CA GLU A 702 3.68 0.64 -12.00
C GLU A 702 2.58 0.02 -12.87
N GLN A 703 1.99 0.85 -13.74
CA GLN A 703 1.18 0.47 -14.90
C GLN A 703 0.43 -0.87 -14.77
N THR A 704 -0.58 -0.92 -13.91
CA THR A 704 -1.75 -1.78 -14.17
C THR A 704 -2.63 -1.07 -15.20
N ASP A 705 -2.11 -0.87 -16.41
CA ASP A 705 -2.99 -0.71 -17.56
C ASP A 705 -3.60 -2.10 -17.82
N GLY A 706 -4.76 -2.33 -17.19
CA GLY A 706 -5.69 -3.39 -17.54
C GLY A 706 -5.42 -4.77 -16.94
N ALA A 707 -5.59 -4.94 -15.62
CA ALA A 707 -5.96 -6.26 -15.06
C ALA A 707 -6.54 -6.14 -13.64
N VAL A 708 -7.75 -5.61 -13.51
CA VAL A 708 -8.65 -6.07 -12.46
C VAL A 708 -9.38 -7.26 -13.06
N ILE A 709 -8.96 -8.48 -12.73
CA ILE A 709 -9.72 -9.69 -13.06
C ILE A 709 -10.63 -9.96 -11.86
N PRO A 710 -11.97 -9.79 -11.98
CA PRO A 710 -12.87 -10.26 -10.94
C PRO A 710 -12.92 -11.78 -10.97
N LEU A 711 -12.73 -12.37 -9.79
CA LEU A 711 -12.83 -13.80 -9.53
C LEU A 711 -14.28 -14.28 -9.68
N THR A 712 -14.55 -15.15 -10.67
CA THR A 712 -15.62 -16.15 -10.59
C THR A 712 -15.27 -17.41 -11.38
N ASN A 713 -15.77 -18.53 -10.89
CA ASN A 713 -15.38 -19.92 -11.14
C ASN A 713 -15.45 -20.39 -12.61
N ALA A 714 -14.50 -21.29 -12.95
CA ALA A 714 -14.39 -22.09 -14.18
C ALA A 714 -14.44 -21.31 -15.49
N ALA A 715 -13.29 -21.04 -16.12
CA ALA A 715 -13.27 -20.42 -17.45
C ALA A 715 -13.54 -21.47 -18.55
N PRO A 716 -14.67 -21.38 -19.28
CA PRO A 716 -14.77 -21.97 -20.61
C PRO A 716 -13.76 -21.24 -21.52
N ARG A 717 -13.21 -21.96 -22.52
CA ARG A 717 -12.31 -21.44 -23.58
C ARG A 717 -12.40 -19.91 -23.72
N GLN A 718 -11.37 -19.20 -23.27
CA GLN A 718 -11.35 -17.74 -23.23
C GLN A 718 -11.43 -17.18 -24.66
N ARG A 719 -12.64 -16.87 -25.11
CA ARG A 719 -12.86 -16.17 -26.38
C ARG A 719 -12.51 -14.71 -26.13
N LYS A 720 -11.39 -14.26 -26.68
CA LYS A 720 -11.03 -12.84 -26.68
C LYS A 720 -12.17 -12.04 -27.32
N ARG A 721 -12.80 -11.14 -26.56
CA ARG A 721 -13.74 -10.17 -27.14
C ARG A 721 -12.97 -9.35 -28.16
N ASN A 722 -13.52 -9.22 -29.36
CA ASN A 722 -12.88 -8.43 -30.40
C ASN A 722 -12.89 -6.96 -29.96
N PRO A 723 -11.74 -6.28 -29.83
CA PRO A 723 -11.69 -4.91 -29.32
C PRO A 723 -12.39 -3.90 -30.25
N ILE A 724 -12.61 -4.27 -31.52
CA ILE A 724 -13.35 -3.48 -32.49
C ILE A 724 -14.87 -3.64 -32.28
N TRP A 725 -15.32 -4.84 -31.87
CA TRP A 725 -16.73 -5.22 -31.71
C TRP A 725 -17.07 -5.47 -30.23
N ASN A 726 -16.73 -4.53 -29.36
CA ASN A 726 -17.09 -4.53 -27.94
C ASN A 726 -17.99 -3.34 -27.65
N PHE A 727 -19.30 -3.55 -27.74
CA PHE A 727 -20.31 -2.54 -27.43
C PHE A 727 -20.58 -2.57 -25.92
N GLU A 728 -20.03 -1.58 -25.21
CA GLU A 728 -20.44 -1.28 -23.84
C GLU A 728 -21.68 -0.38 -23.92
N THR A 729 -22.66 -0.68 -23.08
CA THR A 729 -23.97 -0.02 -23.07
C THR A 729 -24.10 0.82 -21.81
N VAL A 730 -24.76 1.98 -21.94
CA VAL A 730 -25.16 2.85 -20.83
C VAL A 730 -26.67 3.08 -20.88
N TYR A 731 -27.32 3.03 -19.72
CA TYR A 731 -28.75 3.27 -19.56
C TYR A 731 -29.00 4.69 -19.03
N PHE A 732 -29.85 5.45 -19.70
CA PHE A 732 -30.30 6.78 -19.28
C PHE A 732 -31.79 6.78 -18.99
N GLU A 733 -32.22 7.52 -17.97
CA GLU A 733 -33.63 7.77 -17.66
C GLU A 733 -33.95 9.22 -18.00
N ILE A 734 -34.96 9.42 -18.87
CA ILE A 734 -35.39 10.73 -19.34
C ILE A 734 -36.91 10.75 -19.38
N GLU A 735 -37.52 11.65 -18.61
CA GLU A 735 -38.97 11.62 -18.36
C GLU A 735 -39.37 10.22 -17.83
N ASP A 736 -40.34 9.56 -18.43
CA ASP A 736 -40.77 8.20 -18.03
C ASP A 736 -40.17 7.10 -18.94
N GLU A 737 -39.10 7.40 -19.68
CA GLU A 737 -38.49 6.51 -20.67
C GLU A 737 -37.02 6.15 -20.34
N ILE A 738 -36.65 4.88 -20.54
CA ILE A 738 -35.26 4.40 -20.41
C ILE A 738 -34.64 4.22 -21.80
N PHE A 739 -33.46 4.83 -22.00
CA PHE A 739 -32.69 4.76 -23.24
C PHE A 739 -31.44 3.91 -23.07
N GLU A 740 -31.30 2.89 -23.90
CA GLU A 740 -30.13 2.03 -23.98
C GLU A 740 -29.19 2.52 -25.09
N VAL A 741 -28.00 3.02 -24.72
CA VAL A 741 -27.09 3.73 -25.64
C VAL A 741 -25.70 3.10 -25.63
N ILE A 742 -25.06 3.01 -26.79
CA ILE A 742 -23.67 2.54 -26.91
C ILE A 742 -22.72 3.61 -26.35
N LYS A 743 -21.99 3.26 -25.29
CA LYS A 743 -21.07 4.17 -24.57
C LYS A 743 -20.03 4.81 -25.49
N LYS A 744 -19.48 4.02 -26.41
CA LYS A 744 -18.45 4.46 -27.36
C LYS A 744 -18.92 5.64 -28.22
N ASP A 745 -20.20 5.69 -28.57
CA ASP A 745 -20.74 6.76 -29.40
C ASP A 745 -20.84 8.08 -28.64
N LEU A 746 -20.89 8.04 -27.30
CA LEU A 746 -20.88 9.22 -26.42
C LEU A 746 -19.46 9.73 -26.12
N LEU A 747 -18.43 8.88 -26.23
CA LEU A 747 -17.03 9.21 -25.94
C LEU A 747 -16.35 9.98 -27.09
N VAL A 748 -17.02 11.01 -27.61
CA VAL A 748 -16.41 11.94 -28.56
C VAL A 748 -15.46 12.87 -27.79
N PRO A 749 -14.17 12.99 -28.18
CA PRO A 749 -13.20 13.82 -27.47
C PRO A 749 -13.69 15.25 -27.24
N GLY A 750 -13.64 15.71 -25.98
CA GLY A 750 -14.10 17.03 -25.57
C GLY A 750 -15.62 17.16 -25.33
N SER A 751 -16.40 16.09 -25.50
CA SER A 751 -17.82 16.08 -25.12
C SER A 751 -18.01 16.09 -23.60
N PHE A 752 -19.19 16.46 -23.13
CA PHE A 752 -19.55 16.38 -21.70
C PHE A 752 -19.43 14.95 -21.14
N PHE A 753 -19.78 13.95 -21.94
CA PHE A 753 -19.84 12.55 -21.49
C PHE A 753 -18.45 11.95 -21.22
N VAL A 754 -17.40 12.41 -21.92
CA VAL A 754 -16.02 12.01 -21.61
C VAL A 754 -15.67 12.41 -20.17
N ASP A 755 -15.87 13.69 -19.82
CA ASP A 755 -15.62 14.19 -18.47
C ASP A 755 -16.49 13.47 -17.44
N MET A 756 -17.78 13.27 -17.74
CA MET A 756 -18.74 12.60 -16.86
C MET A 756 -18.33 11.14 -16.55
N PHE A 757 -17.88 10.38 -17.55
CA PHE A 757 -17.47 8.99 -17.38
C PHE A 757 -16.04 8.84 -16.81
N GLU A 758 -15.23 9.90 -16.83
CA GLU A 758 -13.90 9.94 -16.18
C GLU A 758 -13.97 10.28 -14.69
N LEU A 759 -15.12 10.77 -14.19
CA LEU A 759 -15.33 11.01 -12.77
C LEU A 759 -15.29 9.69 -11.98
N PRO A 760 -14.62 9.64 -10.81
CA PRO A 760 -14.55 8.44 -10.00
C PRO A 760 -15.94 8.09 -9.43
N VAL A 761 -16.45 6.92 -9.80
CA VAL A 761 -17.74 6.40 -9.35
C VAL A 761 -17.65 5.82 -7.94
N GLY A 762 -18.45 6.37 -7.02
CA GLY A 762 -18.47 6.00 -5.62
C GLY A 762 -19.65 5.10 -5.25
N SER A 763 -19.59 3.81 -5.56
CA SER A 763 -20.32 2.70 -4.90
C SER A 763 -20.11 1.39 -5.68
N GLN A 764 -20.58 0.26 -5.14
CA GLN A 764 -20.57 -1.05 -5.83
C GLN A 764 -21.58 -1.15 -7.00
N GLN A 765 -22.49 -0.17 -7.16
CA GLN A 765 -23.44 -0.10 -8.28
C GLN A 765 -23.28 1.24 -9.00
N VAL A 766 -22.62 1.19 -10.16
CA VAL A 766 -22.42 2.37 -11.01
C VAL A 766 -23.73 2.68 -11.73
N GLU A 767 -24.23 3.91 -11.56
CA GLU A 767 -25.39 4.42 -12.31
C GLU A 767 -25.14 4.30 -13.83
N GLY A 768 -26.14 3.83 -14.56
CA GLY A 768 -26.10 3.62 -16.01
C GLY A 768 -25.56 2.27 -16.46
N ASN A 769 -25.14 1.37 -15.55
CA ASN A 769 -24.68 0.04 -15.94
C ASN A 769 -25.80 -0.97 -16.22
N ASP A 770 -27.00 -0.74 -15.69
CA ASP A 770 -28.18 -1.56 -15.95
C ASP A 770 -29.47 -0.72 -15.96
N ALA A 771 -30.55 -1.30 -16.47
CA ALA A 771 -31.85 -0.63 -16.59
C ALA A 771 -32.57 -0.38 -15.24
N ASN A 772 -32.16 -1.03 -14.16
CA ASN A 772 -32.75 -0.81 -12.82
C ASN A 772 -32.08 0.36 -12.08
N ASN A 773 -30.90 0.79 -12.53
CA ASN A 773 -30.17 1.93 -12.00
C ASN A 773 -29.62 2.82 -13.13
N PRO A 774 -30.49 3.44 -13.96
CA PRO A 774 -30.07 4.28 -15.07
C PRO A 774 -29.52 5.64 -14.60
N ILE A 775 -28.83 6.38 -15.47
CA ILE A 775 -28.41 7.76 -15.20
C ILE A 775 -29.60 8.69 -15.48
N PRO A 776 -30.16 9.38 -14.48
CA PRO A 776 -31.29 10.29 -14.70
C PRO A 776 -30.80 11.61 -15.31
N LEU A 777 -31.39 12.00 -16.46
CA LEU A 777 -31.14 13.29 -17.11
C LEU A 777 -32.35 14.19 -16.98
N TYR A 778 -32.34 15.01 -15.94
CA TYR A 778 -33.39 15.98 -15.67
C TYR A 778 -33.41 17.12 -16.71
N GLU A 779 -34.58 17.70 -16.95
CA GLU A 779 -34.80 18.84 -17.86
C GLU A 779 -34.57 18.56 -19.36
N ILE A 780 -34.51 17.30 -19.76
CA ILE A 780 -34.43 16.85 -21.16
C ILE A 780 -35.73 16.16 -21.56
N LYS A 781 -36.23 16.45 -22.77
CA LYS A 781 -37.39 15.75 -23.34
C LYS A 781 -36.96 14.46 -24.01
N ALA A 782 -37.70 13.37 -23.78
CA ALA A 782 -37.45 12.07 -24.41
C ALA A 782 -37.46 12.18 -25.94
N SER A 783 -38.36 12.97 -26.51
CA SER A 783 -38.44 13.22 -27.97
C SER A 783 -37.19 13.89 -28.56
N HIS A 784 -36.56 14.80 -27.82
CA HIS A 784 -35.33 15.47 -28.26
C HIS A 784 -34.12 14.52 -28.20
N PHE A 785 -34.04 13.72 -27.14
CA PHE A 785 -32.97 12.74 -26.98
C PHE A 785 -33.09 11.61 -28.01
N SER A 786 -34.30 11.10 -28.23
CA SER A 786 -34.59 10.11 -29.26
C SER A 786 -34.20 10.59 -30.67
N ALA A 787 -34.40 11.87 -30.98
CA ALA A 787 -33.96 12.46 -32.25
C ALA A 787 -32.45 12.76 -32.32
N PHE A 788 -31.77 12.88 -31.18
CA PHE A 788 -30.32 13.09 -31.10
C PHE A 788 -29.53 11.80 -31.37
N LEU A 789 -30.01 10.65 -30.90
CA LEU A 789 -29.31 9.36 -31.00
C LEU A 789 -28.98 8.91 -32.45
N PRO A 790 -29.87 9.04 -33.45
CA PRO A 790 -29.52 8.71 -34.83
C PRO A 790 -28.39 9.57 -35.38
N GLU A 791 -28.24 10.82 -34.93
CA GLU A 791 -27.15 11.69 -35.38
C GLU A 791 -25.82 11.35 -34.69
N LEU A 792 -25.88 10.72 -33.52
CA LEU A 792 -24.71 10.22 -32.79
C LEU A 792 -24.21 8.88 -33.35
N SER A 793 -25.13 7.96 -33.67
CA SER A 793 -24.80 6.60 -34.11
C SER A 793 -25.46 6.24 -35.44
N PRO A 794 -24.67 5.83 -36.46
CA PRO A 794 -25.21 5.41 -37.77
C PRO A 794 -26.13 4.19 -37.69
N TRP A 795 -26.01 3.39 -36.63
CA TRP A 795 -26.58 2.04 -36.50
C TRP A 795 -27.96 1.99 -35.86
N VAL A 796 -28.50 3.11 -35.38
CA VAL A 796 -29.86 3.17 -34.78
C VAL A 796 -30.90 2.73 -35.81
N PRO A 797 -31.52 1.54 -35.68
CA PRO A 797 -32.48 1.04 -36.65
C PRO A 797 -33.75 1.91 -36.59
N ASN A 798 -34.29 2.29 -37.75
CA ASN A 798 -35.54 3.05 -37.88
C ASN A 798 -35.54 4.48 -37.27
N GLY A 799 -34.38 5.01 -36.87
CA GLY A 799 -34.26 6.39 -36.41
C GLY A 799 -34.62 7.39 -37.52
N VAL A 800 -35.55 8.29 -37.24
CA VAL A 800 -35.92 9.36 -38.18
C VAL A 800 -34.79 10.41 -38.18
N ARG A 801 -34.02 10.44 -39.28
CA ARG A 801 -32.92 11.41 -39.48
C ARG A 801 -33.40 12.84 -39.31
N LEU A 802 -32.50 13.71 -38.83
CA LEU A 802 -32.81 15.09 -38.45
C LEU A 802 -33.48 15.90 -39.57
N GLU A 803 -33.22 15.56 -40.83
CA GLU A 803 -33.82 16.17 -42.04
C GLU A 803 -35.34 15.98 -42.15
N LYS A 804 -35.87 14.89 -41.58
CA LYS A 804 -37.29 14.53 -41.63
C LYS A 804 -38.05 14.92 -40.36
N GLN A 805 -37.34 15.42 -39.35
CA GLN A 805 -37.92 15.88 -38.08
C GLN A 805 -38.55 17.25 -38.22
N ASP A 806 -39.47 17.62 -37.33
CA ASP A 806 -40.06 18.96 -37.29
C ASP A 806 -39.07 20.02 -36.74
N GLU A 807 -39.44 21.29 -36.84
CA GLU A 807 -38.57 22.40 -36.43
C GLU A 807 -38.29 22.38 -34.91
N ALA A 808 -39.28 22.03 -34.09
CA ALA A 808 -39.15 21.98 -32.63
C ALA A 808 -38.15 20.90 -32.19
N THR A 809 -38.23 19.70 -32.76
CA THR A 809 -37.28 18.62 -32.48
C THR A 809 -35.87 18.97 -32.96
N ARG A 810 -35.74 19.63 -34.12
CA ARG A 810 -34.43 20.12 -34.60
C ARG A 810 -33.80 21.14 -33.67
N LEU A 811 -34.60 22.04 -33.09
CA LEU A 811 -34.15 22.97 -32.05
C LEU A 811 -33.75 22.21 -30.76
N GLY A 812 -34.52 21.19 -30.37
CA GLY A 812 -34.17 20.30 -29.27
C GLY A 812 -32.80 19.63 -29.44
N VAL A 813 -32.55 19.05 -30.62
CA VAL A 813 -31.25 18.45 -30.96
C VAL A 813 -30.12 19.48 -30.95
N LEU A 814 -30.37 20.72 -31.42
CA LEU A 814 -29.40 21.80 -31.35
C LEU A 814 -29.05 22.18 -29.89
N ARG A 815 -30.05 22.19 -28.99
CA ARG A 815 -29.83 22.42 -27.55
C ARG A 815 -28.91 21.36 -26.96
N LEU A 816 -29.24 20.08 -27.19
CA LEU A 816 -28.47 18.96 -26.67
C LEU A 816 -27.04 18.94 -27.21
N ALA A 817 -26.87 19.19 -28.52
CA ALA A 817 -25.54 19.25 -29.13
C ALA A 817 -24.68 20.40 -28.58
N ASN A 818 -25.30 21.52 -28.19
CA ASN A 818 -24.59 22.62 -27.54
C ASN A 818 -24.21 22.26 -26.09
N MET A 819 -25.20 21.80 -25.32
CA MET A 819 -25.06 21.43 -23.91
C MET A 819 -23.99 20.36 -23.69
N TRP A 820 -23.92 19.36 -24.58
CA TRP A 820 -22.98 18.25 -24.46
C TRP A 820 -21.72 18.38 -25.31
N ARG A 821 -21.51 19.54 -25.96
CA ARG A 821 -20.31 19.85 -26.76
C ARG A 821 -20.09 18.90 -27.95
N PHE A 822 -21.12 18.72 -28.80
CA PHE A 822 -21.06 17.96 -30.06
C PHE A 822 -21.06 18.89 -31.29
N PRO A 823 -19.88 19.41 -31.74
CA PRO A 823 -19.81 20.46 -32.74
C PRO A 823 -20.34 20.04 -34.13
N GLN A 824 -20.20 18.77 -34.51
CA GLN A 824 -20.66 18.29 -35.82
C GLN A 824 -22.19 18.18 -35.88
N ILE A 825 -22.80 17.63 -34.82
CA ILE A 825 -24.27 17.54 -34.70
C ILE A 825 -24.86 18.95 -34.64
N ARG A 826 -24.23 19.85 -33.87
CA ARG A 826 -24.59 21.27 -33.79
C ARG A 826 -24.58 21.93 -35.17
N LYS A 827 -23.49 21.77 -35.94
CA LYS A 827 -23.37 22.33 -37.30
C LYS A 827 -24.45 21.79 -38.24
N ARG A 828 -24.75 20.50 -38.17
CA ARG A 828 -25.80 19.87 -38.98
C ARG A 828 -27.19 20.41 -38.61
N ALA A 829 -27.53 20.48 -37.33
CA ALA A 829 -28.81 21.02 -36.87
C ALA A 829 -29.02 22.46 -37.35
N ILE A 830 -28.00 23.33 -37.22
CA ILE A 830 -28.04 24.72 -37.73
C ILE A 830 -28.29 24.75 -39.24
N SER A 831 -27.64 23.87 -40.01
CA SER A 831 -27.80 23.82 -41.47
C SER A 831 -29.21 23.45 -41.95
N LEU A 832 -29.97 22.71 -41.13
CA LEU A 832 -31.33 22.25 -41.40
C LEU A 832 -32.40 23.20 -40.85
N LEU A 833 -32.03 24.13 -39.98
CA LEU A 833 -32.90 25.17 -39.42
C LEU A 833 -32.90 26.45 -40.30
N GLN A 834 -32.98 26.27 -41.62
CA GLN A 834 -32.97 27.39 -42.57
C GLN A 834 -34.24 28.24 -42.49
N SER A 835 -35.36 27.66 -42.03
CA SER A 835 -36.63 28.34 -41.79
C SER A 835 -36.51 29.53 -40.83
N ILE A 836 -35.53 29.51 -39.92
CA ILE A 836 -35.25 30.63 -39.00
C ILE A 836 -34.92 31.91 -39.77
N LYS A 837 -34.36 31.81 -41.00
CA LYS A 837 -34.13 32.97 -41.88
C LYS A 837 -35.43 33.71 -42.23
N ASN A 838 -36.57 33.04 -42.19
CA ASN A 838 -37.88 33.58 -42.57
C ASN A 838 -38.73 34.00 -41.35
N LYS A 839 -38.25 33.76 -40.12
CA LYS A 839 -38.92 34.23 -38.89
C LYS A 839 -38.77 35.75 -38.74
N ASP A 840 -39.56 36.33 -37.85
CA ASP A 840 -39.43 37.75 -37.54
C ASP A 840 -38.08 38.07 -36.87
N SER A 841 -37.74 39.35 -36.86
CA SER A 841 -36.44 39.81 -36.35
C SER A 841 -36.28 39.59 -34.85
N VAL A 842 -37.38 39.57 -34.08
CA VAL A 842 -37.36 39.30 -32.62
C VAL A 842 -37.00 37.85 -32.35
N GLU A 843 -37.68 36.93 -33.04
CA GLU A 843 -37.55 35.50 -32.85
C GLU A 843 -36.17 35.02 -33.32
N LYS A 844 -35.60 35.65 -34.37
CA LYS A 844 -34.20 35.44 -34.78
C LYS A 844 -33.21 35.81 -33.67
N ILE A 845 -33.43 36.94 -32.99
CA ILE A 845 -32.56 37.36 -31.88
C ILE A 845 -32.75 36.42 -30.68
N ARG A 846 -33.99 36.10 -30.33
CA ARG A 846 -34.32 35.19 -29.23
C ARG A 846 -33.67 33.83 -29.40
N LEU A 847 -33.91 33.18 -30.56
CA LEU A 847 -33.31 31.89 -30.90
C LEU A 847 -31.78 31.99 -31.04
N GLY A 848 -31.28 33.09 -31.61
CA GLY A 848 -29.85 33.34 -31.71
C GLY A 848 -29.14 33.40 -30.36
N LYS A 849 -29.77 33.98 -29.33
CA LYS A 849 -29.24 34.03 -27.95
C LYS A 849 -29.38 32.68 -27.26
N GLU A 850 -30.57 32.08 -27.32
CA GLU A 850 -30.88 30.80 -26.66
C GLU A 850 -29.97 29.66 -27.15
N TYR A 851 -29.74 29.57 -28.46
CA TYR A 851 -28.95 28.50 -29.08
C TYR A 851 -27.52 28.92 -29.45
N GLN A 852 -27.12 30.15 -29.10
CA GLN A 852 -25.79 30.72 -29.32
C GLN A 852 -25.34 30.72 -30.79
N VAL A 853 -26.25 31.05 -31.72
CA VAL A 853 -25.98 31.07 -33.16
C VAL A 853 -25.81 32.51 -33.65
N GLN A 854 -24.54 32.94 -33.77
CA GLN A 854 -24.17 34.31 -34.13
C GLN A 854 -24.83 34.80 -35.44
N ASP A 855 -24.92 33.94 -36.45
CA ASP A 855 -25.53 34.30 -37.73
C ASP A 855 -27.01 34.66 -37.63
N TRP A 856 -27.74 34.06 -36.68
CA TRP A 856 -29.16 34.36 -36.46
C TRP A 856 -29.33 35.69 -35.72
N LEU A 857 -28.48 35.94 -34.72
CA LEU A 857 -28.40 37.22 -34.00
C LEU A 857 -28.15 38.38 -34.95
N LEU A 858 -27.10 38.27 -35.79
CA LEU A 858 -26.70 39.32 -36.71
C LEU A 858 -27.81 39.65 -37.71
N LYS A 859 -28.48 38.64 -38.27
CA LYS A 859 -29.61 38.85 -39.19
C LYS A 859 -30.79 39.51 -38.50
N GLY A 860 -31.13 39.08 -37.28
CA GLY A 860 -32.20 39.70 -36.51
C GLY A 860 -31.91 41.17 -36.18
N TYR A 861 -30.70 41.50 -35.72
CA TYR A 861 -30.30 42.89 -35.46
C TYR A 861 -30.29 43.74 -36.74
N ASN A 862 -29.75 43.21 -37.84
CA ASN A 862 -29.74 43.90 -39.13
C ASN A 862 -31.15 44.24 -39.63
N GLU A 863 -32.11 43.32 -39.51
CA GLU A 863 -33.50 43.56 -39.92
C GLU A 863 -34.18 44.65 -39.09
N ILE A 864 -33.81 44.80 -37.81
CA ILE A 864 -34.29 45.88 -36.93
C ILE A 864 -33.62 47.21 -37.31
N ILE A 865 -32.33 47.18 -37.60
CA ILE A 865 -31.55 48.37 -38.00
C ILE A 865 -31.98 48.88 -39.39
N GLN A 866 -32.45 48.01 -40.27
CA GLN A 866 -32.90 48.40 -41.61
C GLN A 866 -34.36 48.87 -41.65
N LYS A 867 -35.13 48.69 -40.57
CA LYS A 867 -36.48 49.27 -40.41
C LYS A 867 -36.37 50.72 -39.95
N ASN A 868 -36.29 51.63 -40.93
CA ASN A 868 -35.91 53.04 -40.78
C ASN A 868 -36.89 53.97 -40.02
N GLU A 869 -37.95 53.44 -39.42
CA GLU A 869 -39.02 54.25 -38.79
C GLU A 869 -39.12 54.09 -37.27
N MET A 870 -38.33 53.20 -36.65
CA MET A 870 -38.43 52.95 -35.20
C MET A 870 -37.75 54.06 -34.38
N LYS A 871 -38.52 54.73 -33.52
CA LYS A 871 -38.00 55.67 -32.52
C LYS A 871 -37.68 54.94 -31.23
N TYR A 872 -36.96 55.60 -30.31
CA TYR A 872 -36.65 55.04 -28.99
C TYR A 872 -37.87 54.46 -28.27
N GLY A 873 -39.01 55.16 -28.29
CA GLY A 873 -40.26 54.69 -27.68
C GLY A 873 -40.87 53.46 -28.35
N ASP A 874 -40.51 53.17 -29.61
CA ASP A 874 -40.93 51.95 -30.33
C ASP A 874 -40.02 50.76 -29.99
N LEU A 875 -38.73 51.01 -29.73
CA LEU A 875 -37.77 50.00 -29.26
C LEU A 875 -38.01 49.63 -27.78
N GLU A 876 -38.39 50.59 -26.94
CA GLU A 876 -38.75 50.38 -25.54
C GLU A 876 -40.04 49.55 -25.39
N LYS A 877 -40.99 49.72 -26.32
CA LYS A 877 -42.24 48.95 -26.36
C LYS A 877 -42.16 47.69 -27.24
N HIS A 878 -41.00 47.43 -27.84
CA HIS A 878 -40.80 46.29 -28.72
C HIS A 878 -40.90 44.98 -27.93
N PRO A 879 -41.42 43.88 -28.51
CA PRO A 879 -41.58 42.59 -27.79
C PRO A 879 -40.29 42.02 -27.18
N TYR A 880 -39.13 42.47 -27.67
CA TYR A 880 -37.82 42.07 -27.17
C TYR A 880 -37.34 42.89 -25.95
N ASN A 881 -38.01 44.01 -25.62
CA ASN A 881 -37.70 44.93 -24.52
C ASN A 881 -36.21 45.34 -24.49
N PHE A 882 -35.78 46.12 -25.48
CA PHE A 882 -34.39 46.58 -25.58
C PHE A 882 -34.04 47.50 -24.40
N ASP A 883 -32.96 47.20 -23.68
CA ASP A 883 -32.46 48.13 -22.68
C ASP A 883 -32.01 49.45 -23.31
N LYS A 884 -31.92 50.50 -22.50
CA LYS A 884 -31.60 51.86 -22.94
C LYS A 884 -30.26 51.95 -23.70
N THR A 885 -29.28 51.14 -23.34
CA THR A 885 -27.95 51.16 -23.94
C THR A 885 -27.99 50.49 -25.32
N LEU A 886 -28.62 49.33 -25.41
CA LEU A 886 -28.81 48.58 -26.64
C LEU A 886 -29.71 49.32 -27.64
N ALA A 887 -30.79 49.94 -27.17
CA ALA A 887 -31.67 50.78 -27.99
C ALA A 887 -30.91 51.96 -28.61
N ASN A 888 -30.05 52.64 -27.83
CA ASN A 888 -29.23 53.74 -28.34
C ASN A 888 -28.21 53.27 -29.40
N LYS A 889 -27.59 52.10 -29.19
CA LYS A 889 -26.66 51.50 -30.18
C LYS A 889 -27.39 51.15 -31.48
N ILE A 890 -28.62 50.61 -31.40
CA ILE A 890 -29.46 50.31 -32.57
C ILE A 890 -29.86 51.59 -33.33
N LEU A 891 -30.32 52.63 -32.62
CA LEU A 891 -30.69 53.92 -33.23
C LEU A 891 -29.47 54.60 -33.89
N TYR A 892 -28.30 54.48 -33.28
CA TYR A 892 -27.05 54.96 -33.87
C TYR A 892 -26.75 54.22 -35.19
N LEU A 893 -26.83 52.88 -35.19
CA LEU A 893 -26.61 52.05 -36.38
C LEU A 893 -27.63 52.32 -37.50
N GLN A 894 -28.90 52.62 -37.16
CA GLN A 894 -29.92 53.01 -38.14
C GLN A 894 -29.52 54.24 -38.96
N ALA A 895 -28.81 55.21 -38.36
CA ALA A 895 -28.35 56.40 -39.06
C ALA A 895 -27.34 56.11 -40.20
N PHE A 896 -26.68 54.95 -40.14
CA PHE A 896 -25.68 54.47 -41.12
C PHE A 896 -26.20 53.33 -42.01
N SER A 897 -27.46 52.93 -41.86
CA SER A 897 -28.08 51.92 -42.72
C SER A 897 -28.28 52.46 -44.16
N PRO A 898 -27.97 51.68 -45.21
CA PRO A 898 -28.10 52.13 -46.58
C PRO A 898 -29.59 52.26 -46.96
N HIS A 899 -30.06 53.50 -47.13
CA HIS A 899 -31.41 53.77 -47.61
C HIS A 899 -31.39 54.58 -48.92
N ARG A 900 -32.32 54.26 -49.83
CA ARG A 900 -32.63 55.13 -50.97
C ARG A 900 -33.52 56.26 -50.46
N CYS A 901 -33.08 57.50 -50.66
CA CYS A 901 -33.90 58.69 -50.43
C CYS A 901 -35.16 58.61 -51.32
N THR A 902 -36.35 58.70 -50.73
CA THR A 902 -37.63 58.64 -51.45
C THR A 902 -37.86 59.84 -52.37
N ASP A 903 -37.19 60.97 -52.13
CA ASP A 903 -37.36 62.19 -52.92
C ASP A 903 -36.41 62.32 -54.13
N CYS A 904 -35.18 61.79 -54.08
CA CYS A 904 -34.18 62.04 -55.14
C CYS A 904 -33.71 60.81 -55.93
N ARG A 905 -34.12 59.59 -55.56
CA ARG A 905 -33.75 58.30 -56.21
C ARG A 905 -32.24 58.02 -56.38
N PHE A 906 -31.34 58.87 -55.87
CA PHE A 906 -29.89 58.65 -55.77
C PHE A 906 -29.45 58.51 -54.30
N THR A 907 -28.32 57.85 -54.06
CA THR A 907 -27.67 57.76 -52.75
C THR A 907 -27.08 59.13 -52.36
N CYS A 908 -27.64 59.79 -51.34
CA CYS A 908 -27.12 61.06 -50.82
C CYS A 908 -25.68 60.89 -50.31
N ARG A 909 -24.77 61.79 -50.72
CA ARG A 909 -23.36 61.83 -50.28
C ARG A 909 -23.31 61.96 -48.75
N GLY A 910 -22.97 60.87 -48.07
CA GLY A 910 -22.83 60.81 -46.61
C GLY A 910 -23.39 59.56 -45.94
N ARG A 911 -24.17 58.72 -46.65
CA ARG A 911 -24.75 57.47 -46.12
C ARG A 911 -24.69 56.32 -47.13
N SER A 912 -23.51 55.86 -47.50
CA SER A 912 -23.36 54.62 -48.29
C SER A 912 -22.28 53.73 -47.71
N THR A 913 -22.51 53.24 -46.50
CA THR A 913 -21.87 52.04 -46.00
C THR A 913 -22.43 50.85 -46.78
N SER A 914 -21.56 50.00 -47.32
CA SER A 914 -22.00 48.77 -47.97
C SER A 914 -22.67 47.85 -46.94
N GLN A 915 -23.47 46.87 -47.38
CA GLN A 915 -24.06 45.89 -46.44
C GLN A 915 -22.97 45.20 -45.60
N THR A 916 -21.81 44.95 -46.20
CA THR A 916 -20.63 44.38 -45.53
C THR A 916 -20.08 45.31 -44.45
N ASP A 917 -20.09 46.62 -44.68
CA ASP A 917 -19.63 47.61 -43.69
C ASP A 917 -20.63 47.73 -42.54
N LEU A 918 -21.94 47.68 -42.82
CA LEU A 918 -22.98 47.66 -41.79
C LEU A 918 -22.86 46.41 -40.92
N ASP A 919 -22.66 45.23 -41.52
CA ASP A 919 -22.44 43.97 -40.79
C ASP A 919 -21.21 44.05 -39.88
N SER A 920 -20.14 44.72 -40.33
CA SER A 920 -18.93 44.95 -39.53
C SER A 920 -19.20 45.90 -38.37
N MET A 921 -19.89 47.02 -38.60
CA MET A 921 -20.26 47.97 -37.56
C MET A 921 -21.18 47.36 -36.52
N VAL A 922 -22.12 46.49 -36.94
CA VAL A 922 -23.02 45.76 -36.04
C VAL A 922 -22.22 44.78 -35.17
N ARG A 923 -21.28 44.04 -35.76
CA ARG A 923 -20.39 43.13 -35.00
C ARG A 923 -19.53 43.86 -33.98
N GLU A 924 -19.08 45.08 -34.29
CA GLU A 924 -18.21 45.88 -33.43
C GLU A 924 -18.99 46.59 -32.31
N LEU A 925 -20.06 47.31 -32.64
CA LEU A 925 -20.84 48.11 -31.67
C LEU A 925 -21.73 47.25 -30.77
N LEU A 926 -22.23 46.13 -31.30
CA LEU A 926 -22.96 45.12 -30.53
C LEU A 926 -22.06 43.95 -30.13
N HIS A 927 -20.73 44.13 -30.16
CA HIS A 927 -19.78 43.07 -29.79
C HIS A 927 -20.12 42.49 -28.43
N ASP A 928 -20.38 43.32 -27.40
CA ASP A 928 -20.68 42.83 -26.06
C ASP A 928 -21.96 41.95 -26.02
N GLU A 929 -22.99 42.30 -26.79
CA GLU A 929 -24.23 41.53 -26.88
C GLU A 929 -24.05 40.21 -27.64
N ILE A 930 -23.26 40.25 -28.71
CA ILE A 930 -22.97 39.12 -29.57
C ILE A 930 -21.96 38.17 -28.88
N ALA A 931 -21.02 38.73 -28.12
CA ALA A 931 -20.01 38.00 -27.37
C ALA A 931 -20.59 37.41 -26.08
N GLN A 932 -21.42 38.12 -25.30
CA GLN A 932 -22.10 37.55 -24.14
C GLN A 932 -22.98 36.35 -24.49
N ALA A 933 -23.58 36.34 -25.68
CA ALA A 933 -24.34 35.19 -26.19
C ALA A 933 -23.45 33.99 -26.60
N VAL A 934 -22.14 34.19 -26.82
CA VAL A 934 -21.21 33.16 -27.30
C VAL A 934 -20.18 32.74 -26.23
N HIS A 935 -19.97 33.55 -25.19
CA HIS A 935 -18.89 33.36 -24.19
C HIS A 935 -19.20 32.39 -23.04
N VAL A 936 -20.40 31.80 -22.95
CA VAL A 936 -20.75 30.87 -21.86
C VAL A 936 -20.38 29.41 -22.19
N SER A 937 -19.65 29.16 -23.27
CA SER A 937 -19.26 27.80 -23.69
C SER A 937 -17.84 27.73 -24.24
N ASN A 938 -16.85 28.04 -23.40
CA ASN A 938 -15.48 27.55 -23.55
C ASN A 938 -15.04 26.86 -22.27
#